data_AF-A0A950PGL6-F1
#
_entry.id   AF-A0A950PGL6-F1
#
_cell.length_a   1.000
_cell.length_b   1.000
_cell.length_c   1.000
_cell.angle_alpha   90.00
_cell.angle_beta   90.00
_cell.angle_gamma   90.00
#
_symmetry.space_group_name_H-M   'P 1'
#
loop_
_entity.id
_entity.type
_entity.pdbx_description
1 polymer ?
#
loop_
_entity_poly.entity_id
_entity_poly.type
_entity_poly.pdbx_seq_one_letter_code
_entity_poly.pdbx_strand_id
1 'polypeptide(L)'
;MPRSATEPEAVISEIVRSADPVCEQIDVAAVLQATFRQRPQLRTLAEVLQASPDLLTSGRPEGPRAIERLVRALREAGAEKLVMPRCGDCGCERPLTALGDGARICGACSNRRVARANPCVICGSTTFAGRDRAGRPRCRAHPPWGATDPAQELAKLIAAGPFGVSPVTALQAVRSVERTRPGQLRLLWALEDTPGLLTGRGAEGPPKISALARALIDRGARGVVVPSCPFCRRSTDLKERRDGVRCCCQCWRESKIATCAVCGRVRPIGGRSFDGRPVCGTCRQHDPFNHRPCSVCGEMRLRKSRTDDGGVCAACRQIPTALCATCGERGPCYFAATDAPKCLPCSAKEREEAVCASCGKHRRVNNRTATGEPLCGNCGNKPKPCAGCGGIFRTSGRSPEGEPLCQTCWAKHPAARRPCTQCGSVERLYRHGRCPACARSADLRDVLSPPGNLMRPELEPVFQALLVPPPRTVLHWIHKVPARRTLLQALATGNGPVTHQVLDRFAAAPTIEYLRAALVAAGALPARDEQLARLERWLAKTIARVSSAEERRILRNYTHWQPLRRLRRLPAGELVTHGRADTVRIEIRNVARLLEWLHDGGTTLAACTQDQVDVWLSEDPTTRATVRGFLLWTSRHGHSRPLTAPVISTYFAARIISKDQRWALVRRLAHDAQLQVADRAAGLLLLLFAQPVGRISRLTTEHVVDRGDTLALKLGRVPVEVPAPLDDLIRQLVERRNGRAATVPLEEPRWLFHGIYPGQPINPHTLGRRLKAIGIPPQLARHASLMDIASELPAIVISRLLGFHQSTGDNWTRESQGFSTDYAADLTRR
;
A
#
# COMPACT_ATOMS: atom_id res chain seq x y z
N MET A 1 42.00 -1.41 0.72
CA MET A 1 41.83 -0.16 1.50
C MET A 1 42.54 -0.35 2.83
N PRO A 2 43.13 0.69 3.44
CA PRO A 2 43.84 0.56 4.71
C PRO A 2 42.90 0.09 5.84
N ARG A 3 43.43 -0.63 6.84
CA ARG A 3 42.63 -1.15 7.99
C ARG A 3 41.89 -0.03 8.72
N SER A 4 42.48 1.16 8.83
CA SER A 4 41.85 2.37 9.37
C SER A 4 40.61 2.84 8.60
N ALA A 5 40.46 2.47 7.32
CA ALA A 5 39.27 2.75 6.52
C ALA A 5 38.22 1.63 6.57
N THR A 6 38.63 0.37 6.71
CA THR A 6 37.71 -0.79 6.73
C THR A 6 37.19 -1.09 8.14
N GLU A 7 38.08 -1.04 9.13
CA GLU A 7 37.87 -1.46 10.53
C GLU A 7 38.39 -0.39 11.52
N PRO A 8 37.90 0.86 11.46
CA PRO A 8 38.43 1.94 12.28
C PRO A 8 38.26 1.68 13.78
N GLU A 9 37.17 1.04 14.20
CA GLU A 9 36.94 0.72 15.61
C GLU A 9 37.99 -0.26 16.16
N ALA A 10 38.31 -1.32 15.42
CA ALA A 10 39.30 -2.31 15.82
C ALA A 10 40.71 -1.71 15.92
N VAL A 11 41.10 -0.93 14.90
CA VAL A 11 42.40 -0.24 14.87
C VAL A 11 42.54 0.71 16.06
N ILE A 12 41.50 1.50 16.38
CA ILE A 12 41.55 2.39 17.55
C ILE A 12 41.64 1.60 18.85
N SER A 13 40.88 0.51 18.99
CA SER A 13 40.91 -0.33 20.19
C SER A 13 42.26 -1.00 20.42
N GLU A 14 42.91 -1.52 19.37
CA GLU A 14 44.27 -2.07 19.43
C GLU A 14 45.27 -1.01 19.94
N ILE A 15 45.21 0.20 19.36
CA ILE A 15 46.11 1.30 19.71
C ILE A 15 45.88 1.80 21.14
N VAL A 16 44.61 1.92 21.57
CA VAL A 16 44.26 2.34 22.94
C VAL A 16 44.77 1.35 23.98
N ARG A 17 44.57 0.04 23.77
CA ARG A 17 45.05 -1.00 24.70
C ARG A 17 46.57 -1.06 24.75
N SER A 18 47.23 -0.86 23.62
CA SER A 18 48.69 -0.77 23.58
C SER A 18 49.21 0.48 24.31
N ALA A 19 48.47 1.59 24.27
CA ALA A 19 48.85 2.84 24.94
C ALA A 19 48.58 2.81 26.45
N ASP A 20 47.53 2.10 26.87
CA ASP A 20 47.17 1.92 28.27
C ASP A 20 46.66 0.48 28.52
N PRO A 21 47.49 -0.41 29.10
CA PRO A 21 47.10 -1.80 29.36
C PRO A 21 45.87 -1.95 30.27
N VAL A 22 45.55 -0.96 31.12
CA VAL A 22 44.32 -0.99 31.95
C VAL A 22 43.07 -0.98 31.06
N CYS A 23 43.17 -0.44 29.83
CA CYS A 23 42.09 -0.47 28.85
C CYS A 23 41.77 -1.89 28.32
N GLU A 24 42.53 -2.93 28.67
CA GLU A 24 42.13 -4.32 28.45
C GLU A 24 40.87 -4.69 29.25
N GLN A 25 40.67 -4.04 30.41
CA GLN A 25 39.51 -4.22 31.28
C GLN A 25 38.34 -3.30 30.90
N ILE A 26 38.52 -2.44 29.90
CA ILE A 26 37.52 -1.47 29.42
C ILE A 26 36.95 -1.95 28.08
N ASP A 27 35.63 -1.88 27.93
CA ASP A 27 34.99 -2.06 26.61
C ASP A 27 35.20 -0.81 25.74
N VAL A 28 36.40 -0.70 25.16
CA VAL A 28 36.79 0.41 24.27
C VAL A 28 35.83 0.52 23.07
N ALA A 29 35.28 -0.60 22.57
CA ALA A 29 34.36 -0.58 21.44
C ALA A 29 33.02 0.07 21.82
N ALA A 30 32.47 -0.23 23.01
CA ALA A 30 31.29 0.43 23.53
C ALA A 30 31.53 1.93 23.76
N VAL A 31 32.67 2.30 24.33
CA VAL A 31 33.06 3.72 24.53
C VAL A 31 33.13 4.46 23.20
N LEU A 32 33.70 3.86 22.16
CA LEU A 32 33.76 4.43 20.81
C LEU A 32 32.36 4.62 20.20
N GLN A 33 31.45 3.65 20.38
CA GLN A 33 30.07 3.73 19.88
C GLN A 33 29.26 4.84 20.59
N ALA A 34 29.41 4.98 21.90
CA ALA A 34 28.78 6.04 22.68
C ALA A 34 29.32 7.43 22.30
N THR A 35 30.64 7.54 22.11
CA THR A 35 31.32 8.82 21.87
C THR A 35 31.18 9.29 20.42
N PHE A 36 31.26 8.39 19.44
CA PHE A 36 31.32 8.74 18.02
C PHE A 36 30.11 8.23 17.23
N ARG A 37 29.14 9.11 17.04
CA ARG A 37 27.91 8.79 16.29
C ARG A 37 28.10 8.64 14.78
N GLN A 38 29.26 8.99 14.23
CA GLN A 38 29.52 8.99 12.79
C GLN A 38 30.84 8.30 12.46
N ARG A 39 30.81 7.16 11.76
CA ARG A 39 32.04 6.45 11.37
C ARG A 39 33.00 7.16 10.38
N PRO A 40 32.71 8.30 9.69
CA PRO A 40 33.80 9.06 9.07
C PRO A 40 34.73 9.65 10.13
N GLN A 41 34.19 10.05 11.29
CA GLN A 41 34.99 10.56 12.40
C GLN A 41 35.89 9.49 12.99
N LEU A 42 35.39 8.25 13.09
CA LEU A 42 36.17 7.09 13.53
C LEU A 42 37.28 6.72 12.54
N ARG A 43 37.05 6.82 11.23
CA ARG A 43 38.10 6.58 10.23
C ARG A 43 39.21 7.61 10.28
N THR A 44 38.85 8.90 10.30
CA THR A 44 39.84 9.96 10.47
C THR A 44 40.61 9.82 11.78
N LEU A 45 39.95 9.38 12.85
CA LEU A 45 40.61 9.11 14.14
C LEU A 45 41.55 7.90 14.05
N ALA A 46 41.11 6.79 13.45
CA ALA A 46 41.90 5.58 13.26
C ALA A 46 43.13 5.83 12.37
N GLU A 47 42.96 6.57 11.28
CA GLU A 47 44.07 6.97 10.38
C GLU A 47 45.12 7.78 11.13
N VAL A 48 44.69 8.76 11.93
CA VAL A 48 45.61 9.63 12.69
C VAL A 48 46.31 8.86 13.80
N LEU A 49 45.58 8.06 14.58
CA LEU A 49 46.17 7.27 15.66
C LEU A 49 47.08 6.16 15.13
N GLN A 50 46.78 5.59 13.96
CA GLN A 50 47.66 4.60 13.33
C GLN A 50 48.98 5.21 12.89
N ALA A 51 48.96 6.46 12.41
CA ALA A 51 50.17 7.19 12.03
C ALA A 51 50.94 7.74 13.24
N SER A 52 50.24 8.07 14.34
CA SER A 52 50.86 8.63 15.55
C SER A 52 50.10 8.15 16.81
N PRO A 53 50.38 6.91 17.26
CA PRO A 53 49.72 6.29 18.42
C PRO A 53 49.95 7.05 19.73
N ASP A 54 51.13 7.66 19.84
CA ASP A 54 51.60 8.38 21.02
C ASP A 54 50.79 9.67 21.28
N LEU A 55 49.92 10.12 20.35
CA LEU A 55 48.99 11.22 20.60
C LEU A 55 48.00 10.94 21.74
N LEU A 56 47.82 9.66 22.12
CA LEU A 56 47.00 9.28 23.27
C LEU A 56 47.69 9.50 24.63
N THR A 57 49.02 9.58 24.66
CA THR A 57 49.82 9.59 25.91
C THR A 57 50.75 10.80 26.01
N SER A 58 51.19 11.36 24.89
CA SER A 58 52.15 12.47 24.85
C SER A 58 51.55 13.83 25.23
N GLY A 59 50.21 13.96 25.27
CA GLY A 59 49.53 15.23 25.50
C GLY A 59 49.74 16.26 24.37
N ARG A 60 50.23 15.80 23.22
CA ARG A 60 50.52 16.60 22.03
C ARG A 60 49.23 17.21 21.43
N PRO A 61 49.25 18.50 21.03
CA PRO A 61 48.09 19.19 20.44
C PRO A 61 47.71 18.73 19.02
N GLU A 62 48.49 17.88 18.38
CA GLU A 62 48.30 17.48 16.99
C GLU A 62 47.07 16.57 16.83
N GLY A 63 46.40 16.68 15.67
CA GLY A 63 45.30 15.78 15.30
C GLY A 63 43.87 16.33 15.46
N PRO A 64 42.86 15.48 15.21
CA PRO A 64 41.46 15.88 15.22
C PRO A 64 40.96 16.03 16.66
N ARG A 65 39.97 16.92 16.86
CA ARG A 65 39.25 17.06 18.14
C ARG A 65 38.58 15.77 18.64
N ALA A 66 38.54 14.74 17.79
CA ALA A 66 38.10 13.41 18.17
C ALA A 66 39.05 12.75 19.20
N ILE A 67 40.35 13.05 19.21
CA ILE A 67 41.30 12.50 20.20
C ILE A 67 40.94 12.97 21.61
N GLU A 68 40.72 14.28 21.81
CA GLU A 68 40.29 14.85 23.10
C GLU A 68 39.01 14.16 23.63
N ARG A 69 38.04 13.90 22.74
CA ARG A 69 36.77 13.27 23.11
C ARG A 69 36.95 11.80 23.47
N LEU A 70 37.83 11.09 22.76
CA LEU A 70 38.15 9.70 23.04
C LEU A 70 38.86 9.55 24.38
N VAL A 71 39.94 10.30 24.60
CA VAL A 71 40.71 10.25 25.85
C VAL A 71 39.83 10.62 27.05
N ARG A 72 38.89 11.55 26.89
CA ARG A 72 37.93 11.92 27.94
C ARG A 72 37.05 10.76 28.34
N ALA A 73 36.39 10.18 27.35
CA ALA A 73 35.46 9.08 27.56
C ALA A 73 36.18 7.84 28.13
N LEU A 74 37.43 7.60 27.72
CA LEU A 74 38.22 6.48 28.23
C LEU A 74 38.72 6.71 29.66
N ARG A 75 39.17 7.93 30.02
CA ARG A 75 39.53 8.26 31.41
C ARG A 75 38.31 8.20 32.34
N GLU A 76 37.16 8.67 31.89
CA GLU A 76 35.88 8.51 32.61
C GLU A 76 35.49 7.03 32.78
N ALA A 77 35.94 6.17 31.88
CA ALA A 77 35.76 4.71 31.94
C ALA A 77 36.90 3.97 32.67
N GLY A 78 37.87 4.69 33.26
CA GLY A 78 38.93 4.10 34.09
C GLY A 78 40.32 4.00 33.45
N ALA A 79 40.56 4.60 32.28
CA ALA A 79 41.91 4.66 31.70
C ALA A 79 42.83 5.58 32.53
N GLU A 80 44.06 5.13 32.79
CA GLU A 80 45.01 5.76 33.71
C GLU A 80 46.16 6.46 32.97
N LYS A 81 46.66 5.88 31.87
CA LYS A 81 47.85 6.36 31.15
C LYS A 81 47.54 7.32 30.00
N LEU A 82 46.27 7.45 29.63
CA LEU A 82 45.86 8.35 28.55
C LEU A 82 45.89 9.81 29.00
N VAL A 83 46.55 10.67 28.23
CA VAL A 83 46.77 12.07 28.58
C VAL A 83 45.96 12.98 27.69
N MET A 84 45.28 13.96 28.28
CA MET A 84 44.55 14.95 27.50
C MET A 84 45.49 15.77 26.61
N PRO A 85 45.10 16.04 25.35
CA PRO A 85 45.87 16.93 24.51
C PRO A 85 45.90 18.33 25.13
N ARG A 86 47.11 18.88 25.25
CA ARG A 86 47.38 20.19 25.83
C ARG A 86 47.37 21.23 24.74
N CYS A 87 47.06 22.47 25.09
CA CYS A 87 47.06 23.57 24.13
C CYS A 87 48.48 23.83 23.60
N GLY A 88 48.67 23.80 22.28
CA GLY A 88 49.97 24.03 21.65
C GLY A 88 50.63 25.37 21.99
N ASP A 89 49.84 26.37 22.41
CA ASP A 89 50.39 27.67 22.81
C ASP A 89 50.72 27.80 24.30
N CYS A 90 49.92 27.20 25.18
CA CYS A 90 50.00 27.51 26.63
C CYS A 90 50.20 26.27 27.50
N GLY A 91 50.28 25.07 26.92
CA GLY A 91 50.46 23.81 27.63
C GLY A 91 49.29 23.41 28.54
N CYS A 92 48.26 24.26 28.68
CA CYS A 92 47.13 23.98 29.55
C CYS A 92 46.22 22.91 28.95
N GLU A 93 45.76 22.00 29.80
CA GLU A 93 44.72 21.03 29.52
C GLU A 93 43.36 21.74 29.46
N ARG A 94 42.95 22.15 28.26
CA ARG A 94 41.70 22.89 27.99
C ARG A 94 41.08 22.40 26.69
N PRO A 95 39.76 22.58 26.46
CA PRO A 95 39.14 22.26 25.19
C PRO A 95 39.83 22.96 24.01
N LEU A 96 40.35 22.17 23.07
CA LEU A 96 41.13 22.69 21.94
C LEU A 96 40.21 22.98 20.76
N THR A 97 39.62 24.18 20.78
CA THR A 97 38.55 24.58 19.85
C THR A 97 39.05 25.19 18.55
N ALA A 98 40.35 25.46 18.41
CA ALA A 98 40.95 26.14 17.26
C ALA A 98 42.27 25.50 16.81
N LEU A 99 42.84 26.02 15.73
CA LEU A 99 44.15 25.67 15.17
C LEU A 99 45.04 26.92 15.15
N GLY A 100 46.32 26.79 15.49
CA GLY A 100 47.35 27.83 15.39
C GLY A 100 48.71 27.21 15.12
N ASP A 101 49.46 27.74 14.15
CA ASP A 101 50.79 27.28 13.71
C ASP A 101 50.93 25.75 13.58
N GLY A 102 49.92 25.10 12.98
CA GLY A 102 49.92 23.65 12.77
C GLY A 102 49.46 22.80 13.96
N ALA A 103 49.26 23.39 15.15
CA ALA A 103 48.83 22.70 16.36
C ALA A 103 47.40 23.10 16.80
N ARG A 104 46.72 22.24 17.55
CA ARG A 104 45.46 22.62 18.20
C ARG A 104 45.72 23.51 19.41
N ILE A 105 44.89 24.53 19.55
CA ILE A 105 44.99 25.50 20.65
C ILE A 105 43.64 25.71 21.32
N CYS A 106 43.66 26.09 22.60
CA CYS A 106 42.45 26.39 23.34
C CYS A 106 41.82 27.70 22.87
N GLY A 107 40.52 27.87 23.11
CA GLY A 107 39.78 29.07 22.71
C GLY A 107 40.39 30.37 23.27
N ALA A 108 40.96 30.34 24.48
CA ALA A 108 41.63 31.49 25.06
C ALA A 108 42.92 31.87 24.29
N CYS A 109 43.72 30.88 23.88
CA CYS A 109 44.92 31.12 23.08
C CYS A 109 44.58 31.53 21.65
N SER A 110 43.55 30.94 21.04
CA SER A 110 43.00 31.41 19.77
C SER A 110 42.56 32.87 19.84
N ASN A 111 41.84 33.25 20.90
CA ASN A 111 41.41 34.63 21.11
C ASN A 111 42.62 35.56 21.32
N ARG A 112 43.64 35.12 22.07
CA ARG A 112 44.89 35.88 22.24
C ARG A 112 45.65 36.05 20.92
N ARG A 113 45.75 35.01 20.10
CA ARG A 113 46.36 35.08 18.75
C ARG A 113 45.61 36.03 17.85
N VAL A 114 44.28 35.88 17.78
CA VAL A 114 43.43 36.82 17.04
C VAL A 114 43.67 38.23 17.54
N ALA A 115 43.77 38.44 18.85
CA ALA A 115 43.94 39.76 19.40
C ALA A 115 45.36 40.34 19.22
N ARG A 116 46.41 39.52 19.22
CA ARG A 116 47.78 39.90 18.90
C ARG A 116 47.99 40.20 17.42
N ALA A 117 47.39 39.40 16.53
CA ALA A 117 47.43 39.63 15.09
C ALA A 117 46.59 40.85 14.65
N ASN A 118 45.80 41.41 15.56
CA ASN A 118 44.91 42.52 15.31
C ASN A 118 45.10 43.59 16.39
N PRO A 119 46.32 44.17 16.49
CA PRO A 119 46.59 45.24 17.45
C PRO A 119 45.74 46.45 17.08
N CYS A 120 45.15 47.11 18.08
CA CYS A 120 44.30 48.27 17.83
C CYS A 120 45.08 49.34 17.06
N VAL A 121 44.53 49.83 15.95
CA VAL A 121 45.20 50.87 15.14
C VAL A 121 45.30 52.23 15.85
N ILE A 122 44.58 52.45 16.96
CA ILE A 122 44.73 53.67 17.79
C ILE A 122 45.81 53.51 18.85
N CYS A 123 45.75 52.44 19.66
CA CYS A 123 46.56 52.34 20.88
C CYS A 123 47.47 51.11 20.93
N GLY A 124 47.56 50.33 19.85
CA GLY A 124 48.34 49.10 19.79
C GLY A 124 47.80 47.93 20.63
N SER A 125 46.78 48.14 21.47
CA SER A 125 46.26 47.12 22.39
C SER A 125 45.81 45.86 21.66
N THR A 126 46.26 44.71 22.18
CA THR A 126 45.89 43.37 21.71
C THR A 126 44.64 42.85 22.39
N THR A 127 43.64 43.72 22.65
CA THR A 127 42.34 43.34 23.21
C THR A 127 41.25 43.48 22.15
N PHE A 128 41.42 42.78 21.03
CA PHE A 128 40.57 42.85 19.85
C PHE A 128 39.08 42.69 20.18
N ALA A 129 38.30 43.71 19.85
CA ALA A 129 36.85 43.75 20.00
C ALA A 129 36.13 43.65 18.65
N GLY A 130 36.81 44.00 17.56
CA GLY A 130 36.25 43.95 16.21
C GLY A 130 37.08 44.78 15.24
N ARG A 131 36.53 44.97 14.03
CA ARG A 131 37.11 45.84 13.00
C ARG A 131 36.25 47.07 12.82
N ASP A 132 36.87 48.21 12.50
CA ASP A 132 36.18 49.42 12.07
C ASP A 132 35.67 49.31 10.62
N ARG A 133 35.04 50.38 10.13
CA ARG A 133 34.50 50.47 8.77
C ARG A 133 35.55 50.24 7.69
N ALA A 134 36.80 50.64 7.92
CA ALA A 134 37.92 50.41 7.00
C ALA A 134 38.54 49.00 7.15
N GLY A 135 37.92 48.11 7.93
CA GLY A 135 38.44 46.77 8.20
C GLY A 135 39.62 46.74 9.16
N ARG A 136 39.99 47.87 9.79
CA ARG A 136 41.15 47.97 10.68
C ARG A 136 40.79 47.47 12.08
N PRO A 137 41.71 46.78 12.76
CA PRO A 137 41.46 46.22 14.07
C PRO A 137 41.30 47.27 15.18
N ARG A 138 40.36 46.99 16.10
CA ARG A 138 39.96 47.86 17.21
C ARG A 138 39.90 47.08 18.52
N CYS A 139 40.34 47.69 19.62
CA CYS A 139 40.31 47.07 20.94
C CYS A 139 39.01 47.35 21.70
N ARG A 140 38.83 46.71 22.86
CA ARG A 140 37.66 46.93 23.74
C ARG A 140 37.56 48.36 24.27
N ALA A 141 38.69 49.04 24.47
CA ALA A 141 38.74 50.45 24.89
C ALA A 141 38.45 51.43 23.73
N HIS A 142 38.70 51.01 22.49
CA HIS A 142 38.43 51.78 21.28
C HIS A 142 37.47 51.02 20.36
N PRO A 143 36.24 50.70 20.80
CA PRO A 143 35.36 49.85 20.03
C PRO A 143 34.97 50.49 18.69
N PRO A 144 34.76 49.68 17.64
CA PRO A 144 34.49 50.19 16.30
C PRO A 144 33.14 50.92 16.15
N TRP A 145 32.24 50.83 17.13
CA TRP A 145 30.95 51.53 17.16
C TRP A 145 31.00 52.91 17.83
N GLY A 146 32.12 53.32 18.46
CA GLY A 146 32.17 54.57 19.22
C GLY A 146 31.19 54.61 20.40
N ALA A 147 30.75 55.81 20.79
CA ALA A 147 29.82 56.06 21.90
C ALA A 147 28.33 55.90 21.53
N THR A 148 27.99 55.94 20.25
CA THR A 148 26.59 55.88 19.77
C THR A 148 26.08 54.45 19.65
N ASP A 149 24.76 54.24 19.82
CA ASP A 149 24.12 52.93 19.63
C ASP A 149 23.94 52.68 18.11
N PRO A 150 24.62 51.68 17.51
CA PRO A 150 24.51 51.40 16.08
C PRO A 150 23.08 51.08 15.65
N ALA A 151 22.24 50.55 16.55
CA ALA A 151 20.84 50.29 16.26
C ALA A 151 20.03 51.58 16.12
N GLN A 152 20.34 52.61 16.91
CA GLN A 152 19.70 53.93 16.82
C GLN A 152 20.09 54.65 15.54
N GLU A 153 21.38 54.64 15.19
CA GLU A 153 21.85 55.25 13.93
C GLU A 153 21.29 54.55 12.71
N LEU A 154 21.25 53.21 12.71
CA LEU A 154 20.60 52.44 11.66
C LEU A 154 19.09 52.75 11.56
N ALA A 155 18.41 52.92 12.69
CA ALA A 155 16.98 53.26 12.70
C ALA A 155 16.72 54.66 12.15
N LYS A 156 17.56 55.65 12.49
CA LYS A 156 17.51 57.01 11.92
C LYS A 156 17.74 56.97 10.40
N LEU A 157 18.76 56.23 9.95
CA LEU A 157 19.07 56.07 8.53
C LEU A 157 17.88 55.48 7.74
N ILE A 158 17.21 54.47 8.30
CA ILE A 158 16.01 53.88 7.68
C ILE A 158 14.85 54.89 7.68
N ALA A 159 14.60 55.58 8.79
CA ALA A 159 13.47 56.52 8.92
C ALA A 159 13.62 57.77 8.03
N ALA A 160 14.85 58.19 7.73
CA ALA A 160 15.13 59.28 6.80
C ALA A 160 14.89 58.89 5.32
N GLY A 161 14.79 57.59 5.02
CA GLY A 161 14.49 57.09 3.69
C GLY A 161 13.01 57.23 3.31
N PRO A 162 12.65 56.96 2.03
CA PRO A 162 11.28 57.10 1.52
C PRO A 162 10.34 55.96 1.95
N PHE A 163 10.57 55.37 3.13
CA PHE A 163 9.88 54.15 3.58
C PHE A 163 8.65 54.42 4.44
N GLY A 164 8.46 55.65 4.93
CA GLY A 164 7.28 56.04 5.72
C GLY A 164 7.17 55.37 7.08
N VAL A 165 8.30 54.98 7.70
CA VAL A 165 8.36 54.41 9.06
C VAL A 165 9.01 55.38 10.04
N SER A 166 8.50 55.40 11.28
CA SER A 166 9.08 56.21 12.35
C SER A 166 10.44 55.64 12.81
N PRO A 167 11.34 56.45 13.39
CA PRO A 167 12.59 55.98 14.00
C PRO A 167 12.36 54.91 15.09
N VAL A 168 11.29 55.02 15.86
CA VAL A 168 10.93 54.05 16.91
C VAL A 168 10.57 52.69 16.29
N THR A 169 9.75 52.71 15.24
CA THR A 169 9.33 51.51 14.50
C THR A 169 10.53 50.83 13.83
N ALA A 170 11.41 51.62 13.19
CA ALA A 170 12.63 51.12 12.58
C ALA A 170 13.59 50.49 13.62
N LEU A 171 13.73 51.11 14.80
CA LEU A 171 14.55 50.59 15.89
C LEU A 171 14.06 49.23 16.41
N GLN A 172 12.75 49.07 16.57
CA GLN A 172 12.14 47.79 16.95
C GLN A 172 12.41 46.70 15.90
N ALA A 173 12.30 47.05 14.61
CA ALA A 173 12.60 46.13 13.51
C ALA A 173 14.07 45.67 13.56
N VAL A 174 15.02 46.60 13.68
CA VAL A 174 16.46 46.31 13.79
C VAL A 174 16.77 45.36 14.95
N ARG A 175 16.28 45.68 16.16
CA ARG A 175 16.57 44.89 17.37
C ARG A 175 15.93 43.50 17.35
N SER A 176 14.80 43.33 16.65
CA SER A 176 14.17 42.02 16.44
C SER A 176 14.99 41.10 15.54
N VAL A 177 15.74 41.68 14.60
CA VAL A 177 16.49 40.95 13.56
C VAL A 177 17.93 40.66 13.98
N GLU A 178 18.61 41.63 14.62
CA GLU A 178 20.00 41.51 15.01
C GLU A 178 20.24 42.08 16.42
N ARG A 179 20.64 41.19 17.34
CA ARG A 179 20.82 41.51 18.76
C ARG A 179 22.24 41.93 19.11
N THR A 180 23.21 41.66 18.24
CA THR A 180 24.62 41.92 18.50
C THR A 180 25.04 43.28 17.94
N ARG A 181 25.74 44.12 18.72
CA ARG A 181 26.28 45.41 18.25
C ARG A 181 27.15 45.28 16.98
N PRO A 182 28.07 44.29 16.87
CA PRO A 182 28.82 44.08 15.62
C PRO A 182 27.94 43.71 14.42
N GLY A 183 26.84 42.97 14.65
CA GLY A 183 25.87 42.68 13.61
C GLY A 183 25.11 43.91 13.14
N GLN A 184 24.70 44.77 14.09
CA GLN A 184 23.99 46.02 13.81
C GLN A 184 24.89 47.00 13.04
N LEU A 185 26.16 47.15 13.43
CA LEU A 185 27.13 47.95 12.67
C LEU A 185 27.31 47.47 11.24
N ARG A 186 27.42 46.15 11.02
CA ARG A 186 27.56 45.60 9.67
C ARG A 186 26.34 45.91 8.80
N LEU A 187 25.16 46.01 9.39
CA LEU A 187 23.96 46.42 8.68
C LEU A 187 23.95 47.93 8.40
N LEU A 188 24.36 48.74 9.39
CA LEU A 188 24.52 50.18 9.25
C LEU A 188 25.49 50.53 8.12
N TRP A 189 26.73 50.05 8.18
CA TRP A 189 27.74 50.33 7.16
C TRP A 189 27.32 49.80 5.79
N ALA A 190 26.71 48.62 5.72
CA ALA A 190 26.24 48.09 4.43
C ALA A 190 25.16 48.99 3.80
N LEU A 191 24.27 49.59 4.60
CA LEU A 191 23.24 50.51 4.10
C LEU A 191 23.80 51.90 3.78
N GLU A 192 24.81 52.38 4.51
CA GLU A 192 25.54 53.59 4.17
C GLU A 192 26.32 53.43 2.86
N ASP A 193 27.03 52.31 2.69
CA ASP A 193 27.83 52.01 1.50
C ASP A 193 26.95 51.66 0.30
N THR A 194 25.75 51.11 0.53
CA THR A 194 24.80 50.74 -0.52
C THR A 194 23.37 51.05 -0.07
N PRO A 195 22.89 52.30 -0.27
CA PRO A 195 21.53 52.69 0.11
C PRO A 195 20.44 51.85 -0.57
N GLY A 196 20.74 51.32 -1.77
CA GLY A 196 19.83 50.48 -2.55
C GLY A 196 19.54 49.09 -1.98
N LEU A 197 20.15 48.69 -0.86
CA LEU A 197 19.94 47.35 -0.28
C LEU A 197 18.49 47.07 0.13
N LEU A 198 17.71 48.11 0.46
CA LEU A 198 16.28 47.99 0.79
C LEU A 198 15.36 48.22 -0.41
N THR A 199 15.86 48.67 -1.57
CA THR A 199 15.04 49.06 -2.73
C THR A 199 15.30 48.27 -4.00
N GLY A 200 16.16 47.24 -3.94
CA GLY A 200 16.36 46.32 -5.08
C GLY A 200 17.72 45.62 -5.12
N ARG A 201 18.74 46.15 -4.43
CA ARG A 201 20.10 45.59 -4.37
C ARG A 201 20.34 44.68 -3.18
N GLY A 202 19.30 44.27 -2.45
CA GLY A 202 19.45 43.55 -1.17
C GLY A 202 20.20 42.22 -1.24
N ALA A 203 20.37 41.64 -2.44
CA ALA A 203 21.22 40.46 -2.64
C ALA A 203 22.73 40.75 -2.51
N GLU A 204 23.17 42.00 -2.58
CA GLU A 204 24.58 42.38 -2.44
C GLU A 204 24.99 42.51 -0.96
N GLY A 205 24.01 42.70 -0.09
CA GLY A 205 24.21 42.98 1.33
C GLY A 205 24.42 41.74 2.21
N PRO A 206 24.56 41.96 3.54
CA PRO A 206 24.70 40.88 4.51
C PRO A 206 23.42 40.02 4.61
N PRO A 207 23.52 38.75 5.09
CA PRO A 207 22.40 37.81 5.22
C PRO A 207 21.13 38.37 5.86
N LYS A 208 21.29 39.33 6.78
CA LYS A 208 20.23 39.89 7.60
C LYS A 208 19.39 40.95 6.88
N ILE A 209 19.79 41.42 5.68
CA ILE A 209 19.01 42.39 4.89
C ILE A 209 17.62 41.83 4.54
N SER A 210 17.51 40.56 4.14
CA SER A 210 16.20 39.95 3.83
C SER A 210 15.26 39.91 5.03
N ALA A 211 15.81 39.65 6.22
CA ALA A 211 15.04 39.62 7.47
C ALA A 211 14.65 41.03 7.91
N LEU A 212 15.55 42.01 7.74
CA LEU A 212 15.28 43.41 8.03
C LEU A 212 14.20 43.99 7.11
N ALA A 213 14.30 43.75 5.79
CA ALA A 213 13.30 44.19 4.82
C ALA A 213 11.90 43.65 5.15
N ARG A 214 11.80 42.37 5.52
CA ARG A 214 10.53 41.76 5.97
C ARG A 214 10.00 42.43 7.24
N ALA A 215 10.85 42.55 8.27
CA ALA A 215 10.47 43.13 9.55
C ALA A 215 10.00 44.59 9.44
N LEU A 216 10.50 45.33 8.44
CA LEU A 216 10.06 46.69 8.11
C LEU A 216 8.71 46.69 7.37
N ILE A 217 8.53 45.82 6.37
CA ILE A 217 7.25 45.68 5.64
C ILE A 217 6.13 45.26 6.59
N ASP A 218 6.37 44.29 7.47
CA ASP A 218 5.42 43.82 8.48
C ASP A 218 5.01 44.94 9.46
N ARG A 219 5.80 46.03 9.53
CA ARG A 219 5.56 47.22 10.35
C ARG A 219 5.14 48.44 9.53
N GLY A 220 4.67 48.24 8.31
CA GLY A 220 4.05 49.27 7.48
C GLY A 220 5.00 50.07 6.59
N ALA A 221 6.27 49.63 6.42
CA ALA A 221 7.18 50.29 5.49
C ALA A 221 6.72 50.15 4.03
N ARG A 222 6.72 51.27 3.29
CA ARG A 222 6.41 51.34 1.86
C ARG A 222 7.70 51.38 1.04
N GLY A 223 7.67 50.88 -0.20
CA GLY A 223 8.83 50.94 -1.11
C GLY A 223 10.02 50.05 -0.74
N VAL A 224 9.95 49.28 0.35
CA VAL A 224 10.96 48.28 0.72
C VAL A 224 10.77 47.00 -0.09
N VAL A 225 11.84 46.49 -0.69
CA VAL A 225 11.84 45.29 -1.53
C VAL A 225 12.58 44.17 -0.81
N VAL A 226 11.88 43.06 -0.54
CA VAL A 226 12.55 41.82 -0.10
C VAL A 226 13.39 41.30 -1.27
N PRO A 227 14.71 41.13 -1.12
CA PRO A 227 15.56 40.78 -2.25
C PRO A 227 15.19 39.39 -2.78
N SER A 228 14.94 39.35 -4.08
CA SER A 228 14.82 38.11 -4.84
C SER A 228 16.19 37.57 -5.21
N CYS A 229 16.29 36.27 -5.47
CA CYS A 229 17.54 35.71 -5.95
C CYS A 229 17.91 36.33 -7.31
N PRO A 230 19.10 36.91 -7.49
CA PRO A 230 19.49 37.56 -8.76
C PRO A 230 19.46 36.62 -9.98
N PHE A 231 19.63 35.33 -9.74
CA PHE A 231 19.73 34.32 -10.80
C PHE A 231 18.37 33.73 -11.23
N CYS A 232 17.46 33.48 -10.28
CA CYS A 232 16.16 32.86 -10.58
C CYS A 232 14.94 33.73 -10.26
N ARG A 233 15.17 34.95 -9.75
CA ARG A 233 14.16 35.95 -9.37
C ARG A 233 13.12 35.49 -8.34
N ARG A 234 13.35 34.35 -7.67
CA ARG A 234 12.47 33.89 -6.58
C ARG A 234 12.72 34.67 -5.30
N SER A 235 11.64 35.15 -4.68
CA SER A 235 11.62 35.71 -3.34
C SER A 235 11.76 34.60 -2.29
N THR A 236 12.97 34.38 -1.79
CA THR A 236 13.29 33.33 -0.81
C THR A 236 14.50 33.72 0.03
N ASP A 237 14.81 32.93 1.06
CA ASP A 237 15.98 33.15 1.92
C ASP A 237 17.29 33.04 1.10
N LEU A 238 17.97 34.16 0.92
CA LEU A 238 19.25 34.22 0.21
C LEU A 238 20.40 33.92 1.19
N LYS A 239 20.53 32.65 1.59
CA LYS A 239 21.54 32.19 2.57
C LYS A 239 22.93 31.98 1.99
N GLU A 240 23.01 31.75 0.69
CA GLU A 240 24.23 31.32 0.00
C GLU A 240 24.85 32.46 -0.80
N ARG A 241 26.11 32.30 -1.25
CA ARG A 241 26.79 33.24 -2.16
C ARG A 241 27.15 32.58 -3.49
N ARG A 242 26.97 33.32 -4.59
CA ARG A 242 27.39 32.97 -5.94
C ARG A 242 27.84 34.27 -6.62
N ASP A 243 29.04 34.26 -7.19
CA ASP A 243 29.61 35.40 -7.94
C ASP A 243 29.55 36.72 -7.15
N GLY A 244 29.94 36.68 -5.88
CA GLY A 244 29.95 37.84 -4.98
C GLY A 244 28.59 38.22 -4.37
N VAL A 245 27.46 37.84 -4.99
CA VAL A 245 26.10 38.17 -4.52
C VAL A 245 25.42 37.02 -3.80
N ARG A 246 24.40 37.34 -3.01
CA ARG A 246 23.59 36.38 -2.28
C ARG A 246 22.57 35.74 -3.22
N CYS A 247 22.38 34.43 -3.07
CA CYS A 247 21.45 33.67 -3.90
C CYS A 247 20.68 32.64 -3.09
N CYS A 248 19.61 32.12 -3.69
CA CYS A 248 18.85 31.04 -3.10
C CYS A 248 19.66 29.73 -3.11
N CYS A 249 19.29 28.81 -2.22
CA CYS A 249 19.95 27.50 -2.13
C CYS A 249 19.93 26.73 -3.47
N GLN A 250 18.89 26.91 -4.30
CA GLN A 250 18.82 26.28 -5.61
C GLN A 250 19.89 26.83 -6.58
N CYS A 251 19.99 28.14 -6.76
CA CYS A 251 20.99 28.74 -7.66
C CYS A 251 22.42 28.54 -7.16
N TRP A 252 22.62 28.40 -5.84
CA TRP A 252 23.88 27.94 -5.28
C TRP A 252 24.16 26.48 -5.60
N ARG A 253 23.18 25.56 -5.47
CA ARG A 253 23.36 24.15 -5.86
C ARG A 253 23.66 24.01 -7.35
N GLU A 254 23.07 24.86 -8.19
CA GLU A 254 23.35 24.94 -9.63
C GLU A 254 24.79 25.38 -9.90
N SER A 255 25.34 26.34 -9.16
CA SER A 255 26.76 26.70 -9.28
C SER A 255 27.72 25.63 -8.72
N LYS A 256 27.19 24.62 -8.01
CA LYS A 256 27.93 23.43 -7.57
C LYS A 256 27.76 22.23 -8.51
N ILE A 257 27.22 22.43 -9.71
CA ILE A 257 27.19 21.39 -10.74
C ILE A 257 28.59 21.23 -11.31
N ALA A 258 29.13 20.01 -11.24
CA ALA A 258 30.37 19.66 -11.91
C ALA A 258 30.31 18.19 -12.36
N THR A 259 31.28 17.79 -13.17
CA THR A 259 31.47 16.39 -13.59
C THR A 259 31.86 15.55 -12.38
N CYS A 260 31.05 14.56 -12.04
CA CYS A 260 31.32 13.65 -10.94
C CYS A 260 32.48 12.69 -11.29
N ALA A 261 33.51 12.64 -10.45
CA ALA A 261 34.67 11.77 -10.65
C ALA A 261 34.38 10.27 -10.58
N VAL A 262 33.24 9.87 -9.99
CA VAL A 262 32.85 8.45 -9.87
C VAL A 262 31.99 7.99 -11.04
N CYS A 263 30.99 8.78 -11.45
CA CYS A 263 30.05 8.37 -12.48
C CYS A 263 30.19 9.12 -13.81
N GLY A 264 31.12 10.07 -13.90
CA GLY A 264 31.33 10.94 -15.07
C GLY A 264 30.20 11.93 -15.36
N ARG A 265 29.13 11.98 -14.54
CA ARG A 265 27.94 12.79 -14.84
C ARG A 265 28.05 14.20 -14.29
N VAL A 266 27.61 15.18 -15.08
CA VAL A 266 27.44 16.58 -14.70
C VAL A 266 26.23 16.71 -13.76
N ARG A 267 26.47 16.89 -12.46
CA ARG A 267 25.43 16.91 -11.42
C ARG A 267 25.82 17.82 -10.25
N PRO A 268 24.85 18.25 -9.41
CA PRO A 268 25.19 18.92 -8.16
C PRO A 268 26.11 18.06 -7.29
N ILE A 269 27.27 18.62 -6.96
CA ILE A 269 28.30 17.95 -6.19
C ILE A 269 27.90 17.94 -4.71
N GLY A 270 27.73 16.73 -4.17
CA GLY A 270 27.34 16.50 -2.78
C GLY A 270 28.53 16.29 -1.85
N GLY A 271 29.75 16.29 -2.39
CA GLY A 271 30.98 16.07 -1.67
C GLY A 271 32.19 16.02 -2.57
N ARG A 272 33.36 15.89 -1.95
CA ARG A 272 34.59 15.52 -2.66
C ARG A 272 35.03 14.14 -2.17
N SER A 273 35.67 13.38 -3.05
CA SER A 273 36.38 12.16 -2.69
C SER A 273 37.65 12.49 -1.90
N PHE A 274 38.32 11.46 -1.40
CA PHE A 274 39.54 11.58 -0.60
C PHE A 274 40.66 12.37 -1.30
N ASP A 275 40.79 12.21 -2.62
CA ASP A 275 41.71 12.93 -3.51
C ASP A 275 41.18 14.32 -3.95
N GLY A 276 40.16 14.84 -3.28
CA GLY A 276 39.59 16.16 -3.54
C GLY A 276 38.71 16.25 -4.79
N ARG A 277 38.51 15.17 -5.55
CA ARG A 277 37.71 15.21 -6.78
C ARG A 277 36.20 15.34 -6.49
N PRO A 278 35.44 16.05 -7.33
CA PRO A 278 34.01 16.28 -7.10
C PRO A 278 33.17 14.99 -7.22
N VAL A 279 32.35 14.69 -6.22
CA VAL A 279 31.44 13.52 -6.20
C VAL A 279 29.99 13.96 -6.06
N CYS A 280 29.13 13.51 -6.99
CA CYS A 280 27.70 13.83 -6.94
C CYS A 280 27.02 13.22 -5.71
N GLY A 281 25.92 13.84 -5.26
CA GLY A 281 25.18 13.37 -4.09
C GLY A 281 24.72 11.91 -4.16
N THR A 282 24.43 11.39 -5.37
CA THR A 282 24.03 9.98 -5.55
C THR A 282 25.20 9.01 -5.37
N CYS A 283 26.33 9.26 -6.04
CA CYS A 283 27.54 8.43 -5.89
C CYS A 283 28.02 8.44 -4.45
N ARG A 284 27.99 9.61 -3.80
CA ARG A 284 28.31 9.73 -2.37
C ARG A 284 27.38 8.88 -1.50
N GLN A 285 26.09 8.80 -1.81
CA GLN A 285 25.16 7.97 -1.04
C GLN A 285 25.35 6.46 -1.25
N HIS A 286 25.82 6.06 -2.44
CA HIS A 286 26.09 4.65 -2.76
C HIS A 286 27.45 4.18 -2.28
N ASP A 287 28.40 5.09 -2.06
CA ASP A 287 29.69 4.78 -1.47
C ASP A 287 29.50 4.05 -0.11
N PRO A 288 29.93 2.78 0.01
CA PRO A 288 29.85 2.00 1.25
C PRO A 288 30.56 2.70 2.42
N PHE A 289 31.52 3.59 2.13
CA PHE A 289 32.12 4.46 3.12
C PHE A 289 31.07 5.26 3.91
N ASN A 290 29.96 5.65 3.29
CA ASN A 290 28.92 6.44 3.94
C ASN A 290 27.83 5.58 4.62
N HIS A 291 27.93 4.25 4.58
CA HIS A 291 26.95 3.33 5.15
C HIS A 291 27.26 2.99 6.60
N ARG A 292 26.24 2.85 7.45
CA ARG A 292 26.37 2.58 8.88
C ARG A 292 25.34 1.51 9.25
N PRO A 293 25.54 0.72 10.32
CA PRO A 293 24.53 -0.24 10.74
C PRO A 293 23.24 0.50 11.08
N CYS A 294 22.13 0.00 10.58
CA CYS A 294 20.81 0.54 10.89
C CYS A 294 20.40 0.09 12.31
N SER A 295 19.97 1.00 13.19
CA SER A 295 19.54 0.63 14.55
C SER A 295 18.37 -0.36 14.59
N VAL A 296 17.53 -0.37 13.54
CA VAL A 296 16.38 -1.30 13.42
C VAL A 296 16.71 -2.64 12.76
N CYS A 297 17.56 -2.68 11.72
CA CYS A 297 17.78 -3.91 10.95
C CYS A 297 19.22 -4.41 10.91
N GLY A 298 20.16 -3.74 11.60
CA GLY A 298 21.58 -4.10 11.65
C GLY A 298 22.36 -3.83 10.36
N GLU A 299 21.70 -3.84 9.20
CA GLU A 299 22.33 -3.72 7.88
C GLU A 299 23.13 -2.43 7.67
N MET A 300 24.27 -2.57 7.00
CA MET A 300 25.12 -1.48 6.56
C MET A 300 24.43 -0.68 5.45
N ARG A 301 23.78 0.42 5.84
CA ARG A 301 23.01 1.27 4.92
C ARG A 301 23.25 2.75 5.19
N LEU A 302 22.94 3.58 4.22
CA LEU A 302 22.87 5.02 4.45
C LEU A 302 21.74 5.34 5.44
N ARG A 303 22.09 5.97 6.57
CA ARG A 303 21.12 6.47 7.57
C ARG A 303 20.36 7.66 7.00
N LYS A 304 19.02 7.56 6.94
CA LYS A 304 18.11 8.60 6.40
C LYS A 304 17.37 9.37 7.49
N SER A 305 17.38 8.88 8.71
CA SER A 305 16.85 9.54 9.92
C SER A 305 17.67 9.14 11.14
N ARG A 306 17.56 9.89 12.22
CA ARG A 306 18.12 9.57 13.55
C ARG A 306 16.98 9.33 14.53
N THR A 307 17.05 8.26 15.30
CA THR A 307 16.28 8.02 16.52
C THR A 307 17.25 8.00 17.70
N ASP A 308 16.72 7.89 18.91
CA ASP A 308 17.52 7.82 20.14
C ASP A 308 18.42 6.57 20.15
N ASP A 309 17.90 5.45 19.62
CA ASP A 309 18.65 4.19 19.39
C ASP A 309 19.65 4.25 18.22
N GLY A 310 19.78 5.42 17.57
CA GLY A 310 20.70 5.67 16.47
C GLY A 310 20.02 5.87 15.11
N GLY A 311 20.84 6.09 14.07
CA GLY A 311 20.31 6.29 12.72
C GLY A 311 19.69 5.06 12.04
N VAL A 312 18.60 5.32 11.32
CA VAL A 312 17.72 4.33 10.67
C VAL A 312 17.83 4.46 9.16
N CYS A 313 17.86 3.33 8.45
CA CYS A 313 17.88 3.30 6.98
C CYS A 313 16.51 3.67 6.38
N ALA A 314 16.48 4.01 5.07
CA ALA A 314 15.24 4.38 4.37
C ALA A 314 14.11 3.33 4.50
N ALA A 315 14.47 2.05 4.51
CA ALA A 315 13.53 0.94 4.56
C ALA A 315 12.95 0.69 5.95
N CYS A 316 13.71 1.04 7.00
CA CYS A 316 13.30 0.86 8.39
C CYS A 316 12.70 2.12 9.01
N ARG A 317 12.88 3.27 8.35
CA ARG A 317 12.34 4.54 8.82
C ARG A 317 10.82 4.48 8.85
N GLN A 318 10.25 4.67 10.04
CA GLN A 318 8.82 4.96 10.20
C GLN A 318 8.57 6.45 10.00
N ILE A 319 7.51 6.77 9.28
CA ILE A 319 7.07 8.15 9.07
C ILE A 319 6.00 8.43 10.13
N PRO A 320 6.19 9.44 11.00
CA PRO A 320 5.24 9.69 12.07
C PRO A 320 3.85 10.04 11.54
N THR A 321 2.83 9.65 12.28
CA THR A 321 1.43 9.90 11.94
C THR A 321 0.99 11.26 12.51
N ALA A 322 0.42 12.12 11.68
CA ALA A 322 -0.16 13.41 12.08
C ALA A 322 -1.43 13.70 11.26
N LEU A 323 -2.21 14.71 11.67
CA LEU A 323 -3.30 15.26 10.86
C LEU A 323 -2.70 16.03 9.70
N CYS A 324 -3.11 15.75 8.47
CA CYS A 324 -2.58 16.46 7.31
C CYS A 324 -3.17 17.86 7.20
N ALA A 325 -2.31 18.88 7.13
CA ALA A 325 -2.72 20.27 6.92
C ALA A 325 -3.47 20.51 5.60
N THR A 326 -3.34 19.61 4.62
CA THR A 326 -3.99 19.74 3.30
C THR A 326 -5.36 19.06 3.22
N CYS A 327 -5.50 17.87 3.82
CA CYS A 327 -6.72 17.06 3.67
C CYS A 327 -7.43 16.72 4.98
N GLY A 328 -6.93 17.17 6.14
CA GLY A 328 -7.49 16.89 7.46
C GLY A 328 -7.28 15.45 7.96
N GLU A 329 -7.03 14.50 7.06
CA GLU A 329 -6.89 13.08 7.41
C GLU A 329 -5.65 12.76 8.24
N ARG A 330 -5.81 11.86 9.22
CA ARG A 330 -4.71 11.33 10.04
C ARG A 330 -3.95 10.26 9.25
N GLY A 331 -2.64 10.45 9.05
CA GLY A 331 -1.81 9.48 8.34
C GLY A 331 -0.32 9.76 8.44
N PRO A 332 0.53 8.89 7.84
CA PRO A 332 1.96 9.12 7.79
C PRO A 332 2.26 10.44 7.08
N CYS A 333 2.82 11.39 7.81
CA CYS A 333 3.07 12.75 7.34
C CYS A 333 4.57 13.06 7.30
N TYR A 334 4.98 13.69 6.20
CA TYR A 334 6.21 14.46 6.22
C TYR A 334 6.02 15.66 7.15
N PHE A 335 7.10 16.03 7.85
CA PHE A 335 7.12 17.17 8.77
C PHE A 335 6.03 17.09 9.86
N ALA A 336 5.73 15.88 10.33
CA ALA A 336 4.70 15.62 11.34
C ALA A 336 4.84 16.45 12.63
N ALA A 337 6.05 16.90 12.97
CA ALA A 337 6.36 17.72 14.15
C ALA A 337 6.37 19.24 13.86
N THR A 338 5.88 19.66 12.69
CA THR A 338 5.78 21.08 12.30
C THR A 338 4.32 21.50 12.25
N ASP A 339 4.09 22.79 12.01
CA ASP A 339 2.78 23.40 11.76
C ASP A 339 2.16 23.01 10.41
N ALA A 340 2.97 22.48 9.48
CA ALA A 340 2.54 22.07 8.14
C ALA A 340 2.76 20.56 7.86
N PRO A 341 2.23 19.65 8.69
CA PRO A 341 2.33 18.21 8.44
C PRO A 341 1.58 17.83 7.17
N LYS A 342 2.22 17.06 6.28
CA LYS A 342 1.63 16.71 4.99
C LYS A 342 1.69 15.21 4.74
N CYS A 343 0.53 14.58 4.53
CA CYS A 343 0.46 13.15 4.31
C CYS A 343 1.11 12.74 2.98
N LEU A 344 1.60 11.49 2.91
CA LEU A 344 2.24 10.96 1.70
C LEU A 344 1.38 11.13 0.43
N PRO A 345 0.05 10.89 0.45
CA PRO A 345 -0.81 11.12 -0.71
C PRO A 345 -0.88 12.59 -1.14
N CYS A 346 -1.09 13.53 -0.22
CA CYS A 346 -1.16 14.96 -0.53
C CYS A 346 0.19 15.49 -1.03
N SER A 347 1.29 15.08 -0.40
CA SER A 347 2.64 15.37 -0.90
C SER A 347 2.89 14.80 -2.31
N ALA A 348 2.37 13.60 -2.61
CA ALA A 348 2.43 13.04 -3.95
C ALA A 348 1.51 13.75 -4.96
N LYS A 349 0.48 14.47 -4.49
CA LYS A 349 -0.40 15.32 -5.32
C LYS A 349 0.21 16.64 -5.73
N GLU A 350 1.12 17.18 -4.94
CA GLU A 350 1.82 18.42 -5.24
C GLU A 350 3.04 18.25 -6.15
N ARG A 351 3.33 17.02 -6.60
CA ARG A 351 4.40 16.81 -7.57
C ARG A 351 4.01 17.48 -8.89
N GLU A 352 4.97 18.22 -9.44
CA GLU A 352 4.90 18.82 -10.77
C GLU A 352 4.36 17.80 -11.79
N GLU A 353 3.39 18.24 -12.60
CA GLU A 353 2.93 17.51 -13.78
C GLU A 353 3.65 18.06 -15.00
N ALA A 354 4.17 17.16 -15.83
CA ALA A 354 4.85 17.52 -17.06
C ALA A 354 4.64 16.43 -18.12
N VAL A 355 4.94 16.77 -19.37
CA VAL A 355 4.95 15.80 -20.48
C VAL A 355 6.06 14.79 -20.23
N CYS A 356 5.70 13.51 -20.06
CA CYS A 356 6.68 12.46 -19.82
C CYS A 356 7.54 12.23 -21.07
N ALA A 357 8.85 12.44 -20.97
CA ALA A 357 9.81 12.32 -22.07
C ALA A 357 9.83 10.94 -22.76
N SER A 358 9.35 9.89 -22.07
CA SER A 358 9.30 8.53 -22.62
C SER A 358 7.96 8.12 -23.21
N CYS A 359 6.84 8.74 -22.86
CA CYS A 359 5.53 8.31 -23.35
C CYS A 359 4.64 9.44 -23.87
N GLY A 360 5.13 10.69 -23.86
CA GLY A 360 4.42 11.87 -24.33
C GLY A 360 3.20 12.27 -23.50
N LYS A 361 2.81 11.49 -22.48
CA LYS A 361 1.61 11.78 -21.68
C LYS A 361 1.91 12.79 -20.59
N HIS A 362 1.03 13.79 -20.43
CA HIS A 362 1.06 14.71 -19.31
C HIS A 362 0.74 13.97 -18.02
N ARG A 363 1.74 13.85 -17.12
CA ARG A 363 1.62 13.08 -15.88
C ARG A 363 2.53 13.67 -14.81
N ARG A 364 2.26 13.31 -13.56
CA ARG A 364 3.14 13.59 -12.43
C ARG A 364 4.55 13.05 -12.66
N VAL A 365 5.52 13.93 -12.45
CA VAL A 365 6.94 13.61 -12.52
C VAL A 365 7.33 12.81 -11.29
N ASN A 366 7.61 11.53 -11.49
CA ASN A 366 8.04 10.62 -10.42
C ASN A 366 9.52 10.26 -10.53
N ASN A 367 10.07 10.35 -11.73
CA ASN A 367 11.46 10.08 -12.04
C ASN A 367 11.95 11.12 -13.05
N ARG A 368 13.25 11.20 -13.28
CA ARG A 368 13.82 12.00 -14.36
C ARG A 368 14.84 11.17 -15.14
N THR A 369 15.02 11.45 -16.44
CA THR A 369 16.06 10.83 -17.27
C THR A 369 17.46 11.20 -16.75
N ALA A 370 18.50 10.60 -17.31
CA ALA A 370 19.89 10.93 -16.95
C ALA A 370 20.22 12.42 -17.18
N THR A 371 19.56 13.06 -18.15
CA THR A 371 19.65 14.47 -18.55
C THR A 371 18.67 15.39 -17.82
N GLY A 372 17.79 14.84 -16.96
CA GLY A 372 16.89 15.63 -16.10
C GLY A 372 15.47 15.80 -16.63
N GLU A 373 15.13 15.22 -17.78
CA GLU A 373 13.80 15.32 -18.36
C GLU A 373 12.77 14.54 -17.53
N PRO A 374 11.52 15.04 -17.44
CA PRO A 374 10.48 14.42 -16.64
C PRO A 374 10.09 13.02 -17.12
N LEU A 375 10.03 12.06 -16.19
CA LEU A 375 9.49 10.73 -16.43
C LEU A 375 8.34 10.44 -15.46
N CYS A 376 7.24 9.92 -16.01
CA CYS A 376 6.15 9.42 -15.18
C CYS A 376 6.59 8.16 -14.40
N GLY A 377 5.83 7.78 -13.37
CA GLY A 377 6.17 6.64 -12.51
C GLY A 377 6.33 5.31 -13.27
N ASN A 378 5.57 5.12 -14.36
CA ASN A 378 5.65 3.93 -15.18
C ASN A 378 6.88 3.91 -16.08
N CYS A 379 7.24 5.05 -16.66
CA CYS A 379 8.38 5.16 -17.59
C CYS A 379 9.73 5.25 -16.87
N GLY A 380 9.77 5.80 -15.66
CA GLY A 380 11.01 5.89 -14.89
C GLY A 380 11.45 4.58 -14.24
N ASN A 381 10.51 3.68 -13.94
CA ASN A 381 10.80 2.33 -13.46
C ASN A 381 10.81 1.34 -14.64
N LYS A 382 11.74 1.54 -15.58
CA LYS A 382 11.86 0.67 -16.76
C LYS A 382 12.14 -0.79 -16.35
N PRO A 383 11.48 -1.76 -17.01
CA PRO A 383 11.84 -3.17 -16.88
C PRO A 383 13.33 -3.39 -17.18
N LYS A 384 13.96 -4.31 -16.46
CA LYS A 384 15.35 -4.75 -16.63
C LYS A 384 15.38 -6.26 -16.78
N PRO A 385 16.42 -6.82 -17.44
CA PRO A 385 16.67 -8.25 -17.40
C PRO A 385 16.76 -8.72 -15.95
N CYS A 386 16.03 -9.77 -15.62
CA CYS A 386 16.09 -10.41 -14.32
C CYS A 386 17.32 -11.33 -14.27
N ALA A 387 18.22 -11.13 -13.32
CA ALA A 387 19.39 -12.00 -13.19
C ALA A 387 19.03 -13.47 -12.89
N GLY A 388 17.86 -13.72 -12.30
CA GLY A 388 17.41 -15.07 -11.98
C GLY A 388 16.65 -15.80 -13.08
N CYS A 389 16.04 -15.12 -14.05
CA CYS A 389 15.24 -15.79 -15.09
C CYS A 389 15.43 -15.22 -16.51
N GLY A 390 16.32 -14.25 -16.70
CA GLY A 390 16.60 -13.59 -17.98
C GLY A 390 15.50 -12.64 -18.48
N GLY A 391 14.24 -12.85 -18.09
CA GLY A 391 13.11 -12.06 -18.58
C GLY A 391 13.14 -10.58 -18.18
N ILE A 392 12.51 -9.74 -18.99
CA ILE A 392 12.49 -8.28 -18.82
C ILE A 392 11.33 -7.86 -17.91
N PHE A 393 11.63 -7.49 -16.66
CA PHE A 393 10.62 -7.17 -15.64
C PHE A 393 10.98 -5.92 -14.83
N ARG A 394 9.98 -5.32 -14.17
CA ARG A 394 10.26 -4.29 -13.15
C ARG A 394 11.04 -4.92 -11.99
N THR A 395 12.19 -4.32 -11.66
CA THR A 395 13.03 -4.77 -10.55
C THR A 395 12.24 -4.73 -9.23
N SER A 396 12.08 -5.88 -8.60
CA SER A 396 11.33 -6.03 -7.34
C SER A 396 12.26 -6.21 -6.13
N GLY A 397 13.49 -6.65 -6.36
CA GLY A 397 14.55 -6.70 -5.37
C GLY A 397 15.91 -6.83 -6.04
N ARG A 398 16.97 -6.84 -5.23
CA ARG A 398 18.35 -7.01 -5.72
C ARG A 398 19.08 -8.06 -4.89
N SER A 399 19.93 -8.86 -5.54
CA SER A 399 20.85 -9.77 -4.85
C SER A 399 21.84 -8.97 -3.98
N PRO A 400 22.59 -9.62 -3.06
CA PRO A 400 23.67 -8.97 -2.31
C PRO A 400 24.72 -8.29 -3.20
N GLU A 401 24.96 -8.85 -4.38
CA GLU A 401 25.87 -8.34 -5.42
C GLU A 401 25.24 -7.19 -6.23
N GLY A 402 23.97 -6.88 -5.97
CA GLY A 402 23.25 -5.74 -6.53
C GLY A 402 22.47 -6.04 -7.82
N GLU A 403 22.37 -7.29 -8.25
CA GLU A 403 21.74 -7.66 -9.50
C GLU A 403 20.20 -7.55 -9.44
N PRO A 404 19.52 -7.04 -10.50
CA PRO A 404 18.07 -6.86 -10.49
C PRO A 404 17.33 -8.20 -10.59
N LEU A 405 16.38 -8.43 -9.69
CA LEU A 405 15.51 -9.60 -9.69
C LEU A 405 14.04 -9.20 -9.90
N CYS A 406 13.31 -9.97 -10.70
CA CYS A 406 11.87 -9.81 -10.90
C CYS A 406 11.10 -10.21 -9.61
N GLN A 407 9.80 -9.95 -9.55
CA GLN A 407 8.99 -10.28 -8.38
C GLN A 407 9.08 -11.75 -7.98
N THR A 408 9.08 -12.65 -8.96
CA THR A 408 9.12 -14.09 -8.76
C THR A 408 10.48 -14.57 -8.27
N CYS A 409 11.56 -14.18 -8.95
CA CYS A 409 12.92 -14.54 -8.55
C CYS A 409 13.28 -13.93 -7.19
N TRP A 410 12.91 -12.66 -6.95
CA TRP A 410 13.09 -12.04 -5.64
C TRP A 410 12.30 -12.75 -4.54
N ALA A 411 11.08 -13.23 -4.81
CA ALA A 411 10.30 -13.95 -3.82
C ALA A 411 10.95 -15.28 -3.38
N LYS A 412 11.78 -15.89 -4.24
CA LYS A 412 12.52 -17.13 -3.94
C LYS A 412 13.90 -16.87 -3.32
N HIS A 413 14.46 -15.68 -3.51
CA HIS A 413 15.82 -15.36 -3.10
C HIS A 413 15.99 -15.33 -1.56
N PRO A 414 17.07 -15.94 -0.99
CA PRO A 414 17.30 -15.97 0.46
C PRO A 414 17.31 -14.58 1.11
N ALA A 415 17.99 -13.60 0.50
CA ALA A 415 18.04 -12.22 0.98
C ALA A 415 16.67 -11.50 1.08
N ALA A 416 15.61 -12.06 0.48
CA ALA A 416 14.26 -11.53 0.63
C ALA A 416 13.62 -11.93 1.97
N ARG A 417 14.13 -12.98 2.64
CA ARG A 417 13.65 -13.49 3.93
C ARG A 417 14.49 -12.92 5.07
N ARG A 418 13.83 -12.40 6.11
CA ARG A 418 14.45 -11.74 7.26
C ARG A 418 13.65 -12.04 8.52
N PRO A 419 14.27 -12.02 9.71
CA PRO A 419 13.56 -12.24 10.97
C PRO A 419 12.53 -11.13 11.21
N CYS A 420 11.32 -11.53 11.59
CA CYS A 420 10.25 -10.63 11.99
C CYS A 420 10.61 -9.94 13.31
N THR A 421 10.49 -8.61 13.37
CA THR A 421 10.78 -7.84 14.60
C THR A 421 9.80 -8.08 15.74
N GLN A 422 8.72 -8.84 15.51
CA GLN A 422 7.71 -9.15 16.52
C GLN A 422 7.70 -10.63 16.95
N CYS A 423 7.78 -11.56 16.00
CA CYS A 423 7.72 -13.00 16.29
C CYS A 423 9.01 -13.76 15.99
N GLY A 424 10.06 -13.09 15.51
CA GLY A 424 11.33 -13.72 15.15
C GLY A 424 11.34 -14.55 13.86
N SER A 425 10.17 -14.93 13.30
CA SER A 425 10.11 -15.82 12.13
C SER A 425 10.85 -15.27 10.90
N VAL A 426 11.66 -16.12 10.26
CA VAL A 426 12.46 -15.74 9.08
C VAL A 426 11.63 -15.90 7.81
N GLU A 427 11.05 -14.79 7.36
CA GLU A 427 10.16 -14.78 6.21
C GLU A 427 10.34 -13.52 5.37
N ARG A 428 9.67 -13.48 4.21
CA ARG A 428 9.53 -12.23 3.46
C ARG A 428 8.64 -11.27 4.24
N LEU A 429 9.27 -10.32 4.92
CA LEU A 429 8.62 -9.25 5.66
C LEU A 429 7.62 -8.48 4.78
N TYR A 430 6.53 -8.00 5.38
CA TYR A 430 5.47 -7.26 4.69
C TYR A 430 5.72 -5.76 4.76
N ARG A 431 5.67 -5.16 5.95
CA ARG A 431 6.02 -3.75 6.19
C ARG A 431 6.45 -3.54 7.63
N HIS A 432 7.21 -2.46 7.87
CA HIS A 432 7.69 -2.06 9.20
C HIS A 432 8.42 -3.17 9.99
N GLY A 433 9.20 -4.02 9.29
CA GLY A 433 9.94 -5.11 9.95
C GLY A 433 9.10 -6.32 10.34
N ARG A 434 7.77 -6.30 10.12
CA ARG A 434 6.87 -7.38 10.51
C ARG A 434 6.64 -8.38 9.37
N CYS A 435 6.58 -9.66 9.71
CA CYS A 435 6.10 -10.70 8.80
C CYS A 435 4.62 -10.44 8.43
N PRO A 436 4.11 -11.03 7.35
CA PRO A 436 2.71 -10.87 6.95
C PRO A 436 1.72 -11.20 8.08
N ALA A 437 1.98 -12.24 8.88
CA ALA A 437 1.11 -12.64 9.99
C ALA A 437 1.02 -11.56 11.07
N CYS A 438 2.17 -11.10 11.60
CA CYS A 438 2.22 -10.03 12.59
C CYS A 438 1.64 -8.71 12.07
N ALA A 439 1.90 -8.36 10.81
CA ALA A 439 1.32 -7.16 10.20
C ALA A 439 -0.21 -7.26 10.10
N ARG A 440 -0.76 -8.41 9.69
CA ARG A 440 -2.21 -8.65 9.66
C ARG A 440 -2.82 -8.48 11.05
N SER A 441 -2.27 -9.14 12.06
CA SER A 441 -2.84 -9.09 13.42
C SER A 441 -2.85 -7.67 13.97
N ALA A 442 -1.77 -6.91 13.77
CA ALA A 442 -1.71 -5.51 14.18
C ALA A 442 -2.74 -4.64 13.45
N ASP A 443 -2.89 -4.81 12.14
CA ASP A 443 -3.82 -4.02 11.33
C ASP A 443 -5.28 -4.32 11.64
N LEU A 444 -5.60 -5.58 11.86
CA LEU A 444 -6.95 -5.97 12.25
C LEU A 444 -7.32 -5.38 13.61
N ARG A 445 -6.40 -5.43 14.59
CA ARG A 445 -6.62 -4.77 15.89
C ARG A 445 -6.83 -3.26 15.72
N ASP A 446 -5.97 -2.59 14.95
CA ASP A 446 -6.09 -1.15 14.67
C ASP A 446 -7.44 -0.78 14.04
N VAL A 447 -7.96 -1.61 13.15
CA VAL A 447 -9.21 -1.33 12.43
C VAL A 447 -10.46 -1.73 13.21
N LEU A 448 -10.39 -2.78 14.04
CA LEU A 448 -11.49 -3.29 14.87
C LEU A 448 -11.57 -2.62 16.25
N SER A 449 -10.57 -1.82 16.62
CA SER A 449 -10.62 -0.93 17.77
C SER A 449 -11.33 0.38 17.42
N PRO A 450 -12.29 0.86 18.24
CA PRO A 450 -12.81 2.22 18.11
C PRO A 450 -11.68 3.25 18.35
N PRO A 451 -11.79 4.48 17.82
CA PRO A 451 -10.81 5.53 18.11
C PRO A 451 -10.62 5.74 19.62
N GLY A 452 -9.41 5.50 20.13
CA GLY A 452 -9.05 5.71 21.54
C GLY A 452 -9.43 4.56 22.50
N ASN A 453 -10.08 3.50 22.02
CA ASN A 453 -10.51 2.38 22.87
C ASN A 453 -9.93 1.04 22.39
N LEU A 454 -9.94 0.05 23.28
CA LEU A 454 -9.58 -1.33 22.94
C LEU A 454 -10.69 -2.00 22.12
N MET A 455 -10.32 -3.06 21.39
CA MET A 455 -11.28 -3.90 20.67
C MET A 455 -12.23 -4.57 21.68
N ARG A 456 -13.53 -4.50 21.42
CA ARG A 456 -14.54 -5.12 22.28
C ARG A 456 -14.53 -6.66 22.17
N PRO A 457 -14.86 -7.40 23.25
CA PRO A 457 -14.84 -8.87 23.26
C PRO A 457 -15.72 -9.52 22.19
N GLU A 458 -16.85 -8.91 21.83
CA GLU A 458 -17.80 -9.43 20.85
C GLU A 458 -17.24 -9.45 19.42
N LEU A 459 -16.12 -8.78 19.16
CA LEU A 459 -15.39 -8.82 17.90
C LEU A 459 -14.27 -9.85 17.87
N GLU A 460 -13.98 -10.52 18.98
CA GLU A 460 -12.95 -11.56 19.03
C GLU A 460 -13.21 -12.68 18.01
N PRO A 461 -14.44 -13.19 17.81
CA PRO A 461 -14.71 -14.19 16.78
C PRO A 461 -14.41 -13.69 15.36
N VAL A 462 -14.70 -12.40 15.09
CA VAL A 462 -14.40 -11.77 13.79
C VAL A 462 -12.90 -11.60 13.60
N PHE A 463 -12.19 -11.17 14.66
CA PHE A 463 -10.74 -11.04 14.66
C PHE A 463 -10.08 -12.40 14.37
N GLN A 464 -10.44 -13.44 15.14
CA GLN A 464 -9.92 -14.79 14.96
C GLN A 464 -10.23 -15.35 13.57
N ALA A 465 -11.47 -15.20 13.09
CA ALA A 465 -11.85 -15.62 11.76
C ALA A 465 -11.01 -14.96 10.65
N LEU A 466 -10.68 -13.68 10.80
CA LEU A 466 -9.81 -12.97 9.86
C LEU A 466 -8.32 -13.30 10.04
N LEU A 467 -7.92 -14.01 11.10
CA LEU A 467 -6.58 -14.59 11.24
C LEU A 467 -6.42 -15.95 10.54
N VAL A 468 -7.51 -16.57 10.12
CA VAL A 468 -7.44 -17.89 9.47
C VAL A 468 -6.92 -17.82 8.02
N PRO A 469 -7.39 -16.91 7.14
CA PRO A 469 -6.87 -16.82 5.77
C PRO A 469 -5.40 -16.36 5.72
N PRO A 470 -4.65 -16.63 4.62
CA PRO A 470 -3.26 -16.24 4.53
C PRO A 470 -3.07 -14.74 4.74
N PRO A 471 -2.03 -14.33 5.49
CA PRO A 471 -1.98 -12.96 5.97
C PRO A 471 -1.93 -11.91 4.87
N ARG A 472 -1.23 -12.20 3.76
CA ARG A 472 -1.12 -11.29 2.61
C ARG A 472 -2.47 -11.04 1.94
N THR A 473 -3.37 -12.02 1.93
CA THR A 473 -4.70 -11.86 1.35
C THR A 473 -5.54 -10.94 2.21
N VAL A 474 -5.54 -11.12 3.52
CA VAL A 474 -6.29 -10.27 4.46
C VAL A 474 -5.76 -8.84 4.39
N LEU A 475 -4.44 -8.66 4.42
CA LEU A 475 -3.79 -7.35 4.25
C LEU A 475 -4.19 -6.69 2.93
N HIS A 476 -4.13 -7.43 1.82
CA HIS A 476 -4.58 -6.91 0.52
C HIS A 476 -6.08 -6.58 0.53
N TRP A 477 -6.90 -7.40 1.19
CA TRP A 477 -8.33 -7.16 1.30
C TRP A 477 -8.63 -5.86 2.04
N ILE A 478 -8.03 -5.65 3.23
CA ILE A 478 -8.19 -4.44 4.05
C ILE A 478 -7.72 -3.19 3.30
N HIS A 479 -6.54 -3.23 2.68
CA HIS A 479 -5.86 -2.03 2.16
C HIS A 479 -6.21 -1.67 0.71
N LYS A 480 -6.73 -2.61 -0.09
CA LYS A 480 -6.98 -2.35 -1.53
C LYS A 480 -8.20 -1.45 -1.78
N VAL A 481 -9.25 -1.59 -0.96
CA VAL A 481 -10.52 -0.88 -1.18
C VAL A 481 -10.92 -0.17 0.12
N PRO A 482 -10.95 1.17 0.17
CA PRO A 482 -11.24 1.92 1.39
C PRO A 482 -12.54 1.51 2.09
N ALA A 483 -13.60 1.23 1.32
CA ALA A 483 -14.90 0.81 1.85
C ALA A 483 -14.84 -0.46 2.73
N ARG A 484 -13.84 -1.34 2.54
CA ARG A 484 -13.65 -2.53 3.39
C ARG A 484 -13.16 -2.17 4.79
N ARG A 485 -12.25 -1.21 4.87
CA ARG A 485 -11.76 -0.67 6.14
C ARG A 485 -12.90 0.06 6.87
N THR A 486 -13.66 0.88 6.15
CA THR A 486 -14.85 1.57 6.70
C THR A 486 -15.89 0.58 7.24
N LEU A 487 -16.12 -0.53 6.56
CA LEU A 487 -17.02 -1.59 7.04
C LEU A 487 -16.55 -2.16 8.39
N LEU A 488 -15.27 -2.54 8.51
CA LEU A 488 -14.74 -3.07 9.77
C LEU A 488 -14.76 -2.01 10.89
N GLN A 489 -14.50 -0.75 10.57
CA GLN A 489 -14.62 0.36 11.53
C GLN A 489 -16.06 0.58 11.97
N ALA A 490 -17.03 0.47 11.07
CA ALA A 490 -18.45 0.56 11.43
C ALA A 490 -18.90 -0.63 12.30
N LEU A 491 -18.32 -1.82 12.08
CA LEU A 491 -18.49 -2.94 13.02
C LEU A 491 -17.86 -2.60 14.37
N ALA A 492 -16.68 -1.97 14.41
CA ALA A 492 -15.99 -1.54 15.63
C ALA A 492 -16.81 -0.56 16.48
N THR A 493 -17.56 0.35 15.85
CA THR A 493 -18.42 1.33 16.55
C THR A 493 -19.83 0.80 16.90
N GLY A 494 -20.23 -0.35 16.37
CA GLY A 494 -21.53 -0.95 16.66
C GLY A 494 -21.61 -1.64 18.03
N ASN A 495 -22.82 -1.94 18.47
CA ASN A 495 -23.09 -2.65 19.72
C ASN A 495 -23.45 -4.13 19.47
N GLY A 496 -23.04 -5.01 20.38
CA GLY A 496 -23.37 -6.43 20.38
C GLY A 496 -22.55 -7.31 19.42
N PRO A 497 -22.87 -8.62 19.38
CA PRO A 497 -22.20 -9.60 18.52
C PRO A 497 -22.48 -9.36 17.04
N VAL A 498 -21.51 -9.72 16.20
CA VAL A 498 -21.69 -9.65 14.74
C VAL A 498 -22.53 -10.84 14.30
N THR A 499 -23.74 -10.56 13.82
CA THR A 499 -24.65 -11.57 13.27
C THR A 499 -24.84 -11.39 11.76
N HIS A 500 -25.49 -12.37 11.13
CA HIS A 500 -25.94 -12.24 9.74
C HIS A 500 -26.82 -11.01 9.51
N GLN A 501 -27.73 -10.69 10.44
CA GLN A 501 -28.58 -9.49 10.34
C GLN A 501 -27.77 -8.20 10.45
N VAL A 502 -26.75 -8.16 11.32
CA VAL A 502 -25.84 -7.01 11.42
C VAL A 502 -25.18 -6.75 10.07
N LEU A 503 -24.66 -7.79 9.42
CA LEU A 503 -24.02 -7.69 8.10
C LEU A 503 -25.01 -7.33 6.98
N ASP A 504 -26.27 -7.76 7.07
CA ASP A 504 -27.30 -7.47 6.06
C ASP A 504 -27.71 -5.99 6.00
N ARG A 505 -27.47 -5.22 7.08
CA ARG A 505 -27.71 -3.77 7.11
C ARG A 505 -26.70 -2.98 6.27
N PHE A 506 -25.52 -3.55 6.04
CA PHE A 506 -24.52 -2.96 5.17
C PHE A 506 -24.92 -3.29 3.71
N ALA A 507 -24.94 -2.27 2.85
CA ALA A 507 -25.42 -2.36 1.46
C ALA A 507 -24.83 -3.56 0.70
N ALA A 508 -25.59 -4.20 -0.21
CA ALA A 508 -25.27 -5.47 -0.90
C ALA A 508 -24.03 -5.47 -1.84
N ALA A 509 -22.90 -4.98 -1.37
CA ALA A 509 -21.64 -4.98 -2.06
C ALA A 509 -20.99 -6.38 -1.98
N PRO A 510 -20.30 -6.83 -3.05
CA PRO A 510 -19.52 -8.08 -3.04
C PRO A 510 -18.54 -8.19 -1.87
N THR A 511 -18.14 -7.05 -1.31
CA THR A 511 -17.31 -6.94 -0.11
C THR A 511 -17.91 -7.63 1.12
N ILE A 512 -19.20 -7.46 1.39
CA ILE A 512 -19.85 -8.06 2.57
C ILE A 512 -20.06 -9.55 2.37
N GLU A 513 -20.40 -9.95 1.15
CA GLU A 513 -20.55 -11.37 0.82
C GLU A 513 -19.24 -12.12 1.05
N TYR A 514 -18.10 -11.50 0.67
CA TYR A 514 -16.78 -12.05 0.97
C TYR A 514 -16.51 -12.12 2.48
N LEU A 515 -16.77 -11.03 3.21
CA LEU A 515 -16.55 -11.01 4.66
C LEU A 515 -17.42 -12.07 5.35
N ARG A 516 -18.70 -12.15 5.00
CA ARG A 516 -19.62 -13.15 5.55
C ARG A 516 -19.16 -14.57 5.26
N ALA A 517 -18.79 -14.87 4.01
CA ALA A 517 -18.27 -16.18 3.64
C ALA A 517 -17.00 -16.52 4.44
N ALA A 518 -16.10 -15.55 4.65
CA ALA A 518 -14.92 -15.73 5.50
C ALA A 518 -15.27 -16.03 6.97
N LEU A 519 -16.25 -15.33 7.53
CA LEU A 519 -16.71 -15.54 8.91
C LEU A 519 -17.41 -16.89 9.09
N VAL A 520 -18.20 -17.33 8.11
CA VAL A 520 -18.82 -18.66 8.11
C VAL A 520 -17.76 -19.76 7.99
N ALA A 521 -16.83 -19.62 7.04
CA ALA A 521 -15.78 -20.60 6.81
C ALA A 521 -14.80 -20.75 7.99
N ALA A 522 -14.70 -19.74 8.86
CA ALA A 522 -13.91 -19.79 10.08
C ALA A 522 -14.74 -20.06 11.35
N GLY A 523 -16.03 -20.41 11.21
CA GLY A 523 -16.92 -20.76 12.32
C GLY A 523 -17.40 -19.59 13.19
N ALA A 524 -17.06 -18.34 12.85
CA ALA A 524 -17.53 -17.15 13.57
C ALA A 524 -19.00 -16.78 13.27
N LEU A 525 -19.57 -17.31 12.20
CA LEU A 525 -21.00 -17.23 11.88
C LEU A 525 -21.53 -18.61 11.48
N PRO A 526 -22.78 -18.96 11.86
CA PRO A 526 -23.38 -20.21 11.42
C PRO A 526 -23.58 -20.22 9.89
N ALA A 527 -23.53 -21.39 9.27
CA ALA A 527 -23.84 -21.53 7.85
C ALA A 527 -25.28 -21.03 7.57
N ARG A 528 -25.44 -20.26 6.49
CA ARG A 528 -26.73 -19.72 6.05
C ARG A 528 -26.86 -19.85 4.54
N ASP A 529 -28.06 -20.18 4.09
CA ASP A 529 -28.39 -20.12 2.66
C ASP A 529 -28.49 -18.66 2.20
N GLU A 530 -27.41 -18.14 1.64
CA GLU A 530 -27.36 -16.76 1.14
C GLU A 530 -28.28 -16.52 -0.05
N GLN A 531 -28.62 -17.53 -0.85
CA GLN A 531 -29.57 -17.36 -1.96
C GLN A 531 -30.99 -17.21 -1.42
N LEU A 532 -31.38 -18.03 -0.45
CA LEU A 532 -32.66 -17.92 0.24
C LEU A 532 -32.77 -16.59 0.99
N ALA A 533 -31.77 -16.22 1.80
CA ALA A 533 -31.78 -14.96 2.55
C ALA A 533 -31.85 -13.72 1.64
N ARG A 534 -31.20 -13.75 0.47
CA ARG A 534 -31.31 -12.69 -0.54
C ARG A 534 -32.69 -12.66 -1.18
N LEU A 535 -33.27 -13.84 -1.46
CA LEU A 535 -34.63 -13.96 -1.99
C LEU A 535 -35.65 -13.41 -0.99
N GLU A 536 -35.57 -13.76 0.29
CA GLU A 536 -36.48 -13.30 1.34
C GLU A 536 -36.44 -11.77 1.51
N ARG A 537 -35.25 -11.16 1.52
CA ARG A 537 -35.11 -9.69 1.54
C ARG A 537 -35.70 -9.04 0.30
N TRP A 538 -35.47 -9.64 -0.87
CA TRP A 538 -36.05 -9.15 -2.14
C TRP A 538 -37.58 -9.28 -2.14
N LEU A 539 -38.13 -10.38 -1.62
CA LEU A 539 -39.57 -10.62 -1.50
C LEU A 539 -40.20 -9.59 -0.57
N ALA A 540 -39.63 -9.36 0.62
CA ALA A 540 -40.12 -8.35 1.55
C ALA A 540 -40.21 -6.96 0.89
N LYS A 541 -39.17 -6.55 0.16
CA LYS A 541 -39.14 -5.28 -0.58
C LYS A 541 -40.15 -5.24 -1.74
N THR A 542 -40.30 -6.35 -2.47
CA THR A 542 -41.18 -6.42 -3.64
C THR A 542 -42.66 -6.44 -3.24
N ILE A 543 -43.01 -7.23 -2.22
CA ILE A 543 -44.37 -7.31 -1.66
C ILE A 543 -44.78 -5.94 -1.10
N ALA A 544 -43.86 -5.24 -0.43
CA ALA A 544 -44.14 -3.90 0.12
C ALA A 544 -44.52 -2.85 -0.95
N ARG A 545 -44.23 -3.07 -2.23
CA ARG A 545 -44.59 -2.17 -3.33
C ARG A 545 -46.04 -2.28 -3.77
N VAL A 546 -46.70 -3.41 -3.50
CA VAL A 546 -48.12 -3.59 -3.83
C VAL A 546 -48.94 -2.60 -3.02
N SER A 547 -49.74 -1.76 -3.68
CA SER A 547 -50.47 -0.63 -3.08
C SER A 547 -51.55 -1.08 -2.09
N SER A 548 -52.39 -2.05 -2.47
CA SER A 548 -53.46 -2.57 -1.64
C SER A 548 -52.93 -3.36 -0.44
N ALA A 549 -53.40 -3.02 0.78
CA ALA A 549 -53.01 -3.71 2.01
C ALA A 549 -53.50 -5.17 2.04
N GLU A 550 -54.68 -5.44 1.45
CA GLU A 550 -55.27 -6.77 1.37
C GLU A 550 -54.50 -7.65 0.39
N GLU A 551 -54.27 -7.18 -0.84
CA GLU A 551 -53.54 -7.94 -1.85
C GLU A 551 -52.07 -8.16 -1.43
N ARG A 552 -51.48 -7.19 -0.73
CA ARG A 552 -50.17 -7.34 -0.08
C ARG A 552 -50.16 -8.46 0.96
N ARG A 553 -51.24 -8.62 1.74
CA ARG A 553 -51.40 -9.73 2.70
C ARG A 553 -51.57 -11.07 1.98
N ILE A 554 -52.38 -11.13 0.92
CA ILE A 554 -52.60 -12.32 0.10
C ILE A 554 -51.29 -12.78 -0.55
N LEU A 555 -50.56 -11.86 -1.20
CA LEU A 555 -49.26 -12.15 -1.82
C LEU A 555 -48.22 -12.60 -0.79
N ARG A 556 -48.19 -11.98 0.40
CA ARG A 556 -47.32 -12.41 1.50
C ARG A 556 -47.64 -13.84 1.96
N ASN A 557 -48.93 -14.17 2.10
CA ASN A 557 -49.34 -15.52 2.48
C ASN A 557 -48.98 -16.53 1.38
N TYR A 558 -49.31 -16.25 0.13
CA TYR A 558 -48.94 -17.08 -1.01
C TYR A 558 -47.43 -17.35 -1.03
N THR A 559 -46.62 -16.30 -0.99
CA THR A 559 -45.14 -16.40 -1.03
C THR A 559 -44.59 -17.25 0.12
N HIS A 560 -45.13 -17.13 1.32
CA HIS A 560 -44.70 -17.93 2.48
C HIS A 560 -45.09 -19.41 2.32
N TRP A 561 -46.35 -19.68 1.94
CA TRP A 561 -46.91 -21.03 1.95
C TRP A 561 -46.58 -21.86 0.72
N GLN A 562 -46.32 -21.24 -0.44
CA GLN A 562 -46.09 -21.94 -1.70
C GLN A 562 -44.60 -21.94 -2.09
N PRO A 563 -43.97 -20.86 -2.58
CA PRO A 563 -42.58 -20.90 -3.02
C PRO A 563 -41.60 -21.01 -1.85
N LEU A 564 -41.74 -20.23 -0.76
CA LEU A 564 -40.77 -20.30 0.35
C LEU A 564 -40.84 -21.61 1.13
N ARG A 565 -42.04 -22.14 1.40
CA ARG A 565 -42.20 -23.46 2.03
C ARG A 565 -41.49 -24.55 1.24
N ARG A 566 -41.59 -24.54 -0.09
CA ARG A 566 -40.89 -25.50 -0.97
C ARG A 566 -39.37 -25.35 -0.88
N LEU A 567 -38.86 -24.12 -0.87
CA LEU A 567 -37.42 -23.86 -0.74
C LEU A 567 -36.86 -24.18 0.65
N ARG A 568 -37.65 -23.98 1.72
CA ARG A 568 -37.24 -24.29 3.10
C ARG A 568 -37.32 -25.78 3.44
N ARG A 569 -38.06 -26.57 2.66
CA ARG A 569 -38.18 -28.02 2.79
C ARG A 569 -37.16 -28.79 1.96
N LEU A 570 -36.14 -28.12 1.42
CA LEU A 570 -35.06 -28.82 0.74
C LEU A 570 -34.37 -29.80 1.70
N PRO A 571 -33.91 -30.97 1.22
CA PRO A 571 -33.19 -31.92 2.05
C PRO A 571 -32.00 -31.29 2.78
N ALA A 572 -31.65 -31.83 3.94
CA ALA A 572 -30.50 -31.35 4.71
C ALA A 572 -29.23 -31.32 3.84
N GLY A 573 -28.55 -30.17 3.78
CA GLY A 573 -27.37 -29.94 2.94
C GLY A 573 -27.65 -29.40 1.53
N GLU A 574 -28.91 -29.31 1.08
CA GLU A 574 -29.25 -28.67 -0.19
C GLU A 574 -29.53 -27.16 -0.04
N LEU A 575 -28.62 -26.34 -0.59
CA LEU A 575 -28.83 -24.90 -0.72
C LEU A 575 -29.67 -24.54 -1.96
N VAL A 576 -30.49 -23.49 -1.83
CA VAL A 576 -31.25 -22.85 -2.90
C VAL A 576 -30.30 -22.40 -4.00
N THR A 577 -30.57 -22.86 -5.22
CA THR A 577 -29.79 -22.45 -6.39
C THR A 577 -30.24 -21.07 -6.87
N HIS A 578 -29.35 -20.35 -7.56
CA HIS A 578 -29.72 -19.10 -8.21
C HIS A 578 -30.93 -19.28 -9.14
N GLY A 579 -30.98 -20.38 -9.91
CA GLY A 579 -32.10 -20.67 -10.82
C GLY A 579 -33.43 -20.85 -10.08
N ARG A 580 -33.46 -21.67 -9.01
CA ARG A 580 -34.65 -21.85 -8.17
C ARG A 580 -35.13 -20.50 -7.59
N ALA A 581 -34.21 -19.68 -7.09
CA ALA A 581 -34.55 -18.35 -6.58
C ALA A 581 -35.05 -17.41 -7.68
N ASP A 582 -34.47 -17.47 -8.88
CA ASP A 582 -34.85 -16.60 -10.00
C ASP A 582 -36.22 -16.96 -10.58
N THR A 583 -36.57 -18.24 -10.65
CA THR A 583 -37.93 -18.68 -10.99
C THR A 583 -38.97 -18.05 -10.06
N VAL A 584 -38.71 -18.06 -8.75
CA VAL A 584 -39.59 -17.40 -7.77
C VAL A 584 -39.60 -15.88 -7.97
N ARG A 585 -38.45 -15.25 -8.31
CA ARG A 585 -38.43 -13.81 -8.61
C ARG A 585 -39.26 -13.46 -9.84
N ILE A 586 -39.20 -14.26 -10.89
CA ILE A 586 -39.98 -14.06 -12.12
C ILE A 586 -41.46 -14.17 -11.79
N GLU A 587 -41.86 -15.26 -11.14
CA GLU A 587 -43.24 -15.50 -10.71
C GLU A 587 -43.78 -14.34 -9.86
N ILE A 588 -43.11 -13.98 -8.77
CA ILE A 588 -43.61 -12.95 -7.84
C ILE A 588 -43.58 -11.55 -8.47
N ARG A 589 -42.64 -11.27 -9.38
CA ARG A 589 -42.63 -10.01 -10.13
C ARG A 589 -43.85 -9.93 -11.06
N ASN A 590 -44.19 -11.02 -11.73
CA ASN A 590 -45.35 -11.06 -12.61
C ASN A 590 -46.67 -11.02 -11.83
N VAL A 591 -46.74 -11.65 -10.65
CA VAL A 591 -47.89 -11.49 -9.76
C VAL A 591 -48.03 -10.05 -9.28
N ALA A 592 -46.95 -9.40 -8.84
CA ALA A 592 -47.00 -8.00 -8.44
C ALA A 592 -47.46 -7.09 -9.60
N ARG A 593 -46.96 -7.32 -10.82
CA ARG A 593 -47.39 -6.61 -12.02
C ARG A 593 -48.85 -6.84 -12.38
N LEU A 594 -49.36 -8.06 -12.21
CA LEU A 594 -50.78 -8.35 -12.41
C LEU A 594 -51.63 -7.56 -11.41
N LEU A 595 -51.25 -7.57 -10.13
CA LEU A 595 -51.97 -6.82 -9.09
C LEU A 595 -51.93 -5.30 -9.33
N GLU A 596 -50.77 -4.76 -9.72
CA GLU A 596 -50.63 -3.36 -10.12
C GLU A 596 -51.52 -3.05 -11.34
N TRP A 597 -51.50 -3.89 -12.39
CA TRP A 597 -52.33 -3.71 -13.59
C TRP A 597 -53.83 -3.75 -13.29
N LEU A 598 -54.28 -4.67 -12.42
CA LEU A 598 -55.67 -4.75 -11.97
C LEU A 598 -56.07 -3.47 -11.22
N HIS A 599 -55.21 -3.01 -10.32
CA HIS A 599 -55.45 -1.80 -9.54
C HIS A 599 -55.51 -0.54 -10.44
N ASP A 600 -54.59 -0.40 -11.39
CA ASP A 600 -54.56 0.69 -12.36
C ASP A 600 -55.80 0.67 -13.28
N GLY A 601 -56.34 -0.52 -13.55
CA GLY A 601 -57.60 -0.73 -14.27
C GLY A 601 -58.87 -0.56 -13.41
N GLY A 602 -58.75 -0.13 -12.15
CA GLY A 602 -59.88 0.12 -11.24
C GLY A 602 -60.58 -1.14 -10.72
N THR A 603 -59.97 -2.32 -10.85
CA THR A 603 -60.49 -3.58 -10.33
C THR A 603 -59.61 -4.12 -9.19
N THR A 604 -60.05 -5.20 -8.55
CA THR A 604 -59.31 -5.89 -7.49
C THR A 604 -59.15 -7.37 -7.82
N LEU A 605 -58.21 -8.04 -7.17
CA LEU A 605 -58.06 -9.49 -7.31
C LEU A 605 -59.37 -10.27 -7.05
N ALA A 606 -60.20 -9.81 -6.11
CA ALA A 606 -61.46 -10.47 -5.74
C ALA A 606 -62.53 -10.34 -6.84
N ALA A 607 -62.56 -9.20 -7.54
CA ALA A 607 -63.52 -8.91 -8.61
C ALA A 607 -63.03 -9.31 -10.02
N CYS A 608 -61.75 -9.67 -10.14
CA CYS A 608 -61.10 -10.01 -11.41
C CYS A 608 -61.82 -11.15 -12.17
N THR A 609 -61.99 -10.98 -13.47
CA THR A 609 -62.59 -11.98 -14.38
C THR A 609 -61.54 -12.69 -15.23
N GLN A 610 -61.91 -13.84 -15.81
CA GLN A 610 -61.00 -14.58 -16.70
C GLN A 610 -60.60 -13.76 -17.93
N ASP A 611 -61.53 -12.98 -18.51
CA ASP A 611 -61.24 -12.12 -19.67
C ASP A 611 -60.14 -11.09 -19.37
N GLN A 612 -60.15 -10.51 -18.16
CA GLN A 612 -59.10 -9.56 -17.74
C GLN A 612 -57.74 -10.24 -17.60
N VAL A 613 -57.70 -11.48 -17.09
CA VAL A 613 -56.48 -12.28 -17.02
C VAL A 613 -55.97 -12.61 -18.42
N ASP A 614 -56.85 -12.99 -19.35
CA ASP A 614 -56.47 -13.37 -20.72
C ASP A 614 -55.96 -12.16 -21.51
N VAL A 615 -56.59 -10.99 -21.36
CA VAL A 615 -56.08 -9.71 -21.91
C VAL A 615 -54.69 -9.43 -21.39
N TRP A 616 -54.46 -9.56 -20.08
CA TRP A 616 -53.14 -9.35 -19.50
C TRP A 616 -52.12 -10.38 -20.00
N LEU A 617 -52.51 -11.64 -20.23
CA LEU A 617 -51.60 -12.67 -20.75
C LEU A 617 -51.20 -12.42 -22.21
N SER A 618 -52.02 -11.75 -23.01
CA SER A 618 -51.82 -11.60 -24.47
C SER A 618 -50.52 -10.90 -24.89
N GLU A 619 -50.00 -9.95 -24.10
CA GLU A 619 -48.82 -9.15 -24.46
C GLU A 619 -47.49 -9.89 -24.25
N ASP A 620 -47.41 -10.83 -23.29
CA ASP A 620 -46.21 -11.68 -23.07
C ASP A 620 -46.59 -13.02 -22.44
N PRO A 621 -47.19 -13.94 -23.22
CA PRO A 621 -47.82 -15.15 -22.67
C PRO A 621 -46.85 -16.07 -21.93
N THR A 622 -45.60 -16.14 -22.38
CA THR A 622 -44.62 -17.08 -21.85
C THR A 622 -44.16 -16.72 -20.43
N THR A 623 -43.83 -15.46 -20.19
CA THR A 623 -43.39 -15.02 -18.87
C THR A 623 -44.58 -14.78 -17.96
N ARG A 624 -45.68 -14.21 -18.48
CA ARG A 624 -46.86 -13.88 -17.68
C ARG A 624 -47.62 -15.11 -17.20
N ALA A 625 -47.63 -16.21 -17.94
CA ALA A 625 -48.24 -17.47 -17.49
C ALA A 625 -47.62 -18.06 -16.20
N THR A 626 -46.46 -17.56 -15.75
CA THR A 626 -45.89 -17.93 -14.45
C THR A 626 -46.79 -17.61 -13.26
N VAL A 627 -47.77 -16.71 -13.40
CA VAL A 627 -48.77 -16.39 -12.34
C VAL A 627 -49.76 -17.52 -12.08
N ARG A 628 -49.80 -18.57 -12.92
CA ARG A 628 -50.75 -19.69 -12.80
C ARG A 628 -50.83 -20.24 -11.38
N GLY A 629 -49.69 -20.47 -10.73
CA GLY A 629 -49.64 -21.01 -9.37
C GLY A 629 -50.33 -20.13 -8.34
N PHE A 630 -50.21 -18.81 -8.49
CA PHE A 630 -50.87 -17.81 -7.65
C PHE A 630 -52.38 -17.81 -7.88
N LEU A 631 -52.83 -17.74 -9.13
CA LEU A 631 -54.27 -17.74 -9.48
C LEU A 631 -55.00 -18.98 -8.95
N LEU A 632 -54.42 -20.16 -9.17
CA LEU A 632 -55.01 -21.41 -8.65
C LEU A 632 -55.04 -21.43 -7.12
N TRP A 633 -54.03 -20.86 -6.47
CA TRP A 633 -53.99 -20.79 -5.02
C TRP A 633 -55.03 -19.80 -4.47
N THR A 634 -55.18 -18.62 -5.08
CA THR A 634 -56.17 -17.62 -4.64
C THR A 634 -57.59 -18.10 -4.85
N SER A 635 -57.90 -18.75 -5.97
CA SER A 635 -59.22 -19.36 -6.20
C SER A 635 -59.55 -20.43 -5.16
N ARG A 636 -58.58 -21.31 -4.82
CA ARG A 636 -58.78 -22.38 -3.82
C ARG A 636 -59.00 -21.87 -2.40
N HIS A 637 -58.49 -20.68 -2.07
CA HIS A 637 -58.56 -20.11 -0.71
C HIS A 637 -59.61 -18.99 -0.62
N GLY A 638 -60.46 -18.82 -1.63
CA GLY A 638 -61.56 -17.84 -1.62
C GLY A 638 -61.12 -16.38 -1.76
N HIS A 639 -59.92 -16.12 -2.28
CA HIS A 639 -59.39 -14.76 -2.48
C HIS A 639 -59.71 -14.18 -3.87
N SER A 640 -60.15 -15.01 -4.81
CA SER A 640 -60.56 -14.61 -6.15
C SER A 640 -61.64 -15.56 -6.67
N ARG A 641 -62.29 -15.19 -7.77
CA ARG A 641 -63.10 -16.11 -8.58
C ARG A 641 -62.22 -17.28 -9.11
N PRO A 642 -62.81 -18.36 -9.65
CA PRO A 642 -62.06 -19.40 -10.35
C PRO A 642 -61.33 -18.80 -11.57
N LEU A 643 -60.00 -18.61 -11.44
CA LEU A 643 -59.15 -18.02 -12.46
C LEU A 643 -58.06 -19.02 -12.86
N THR A 644 -57.69 -19.02 -14.13
CA THR A 644 -56.68 -19.92 -14.68
C THR A 644 -55.73 -19.17 -15.61
N ALA A 645 -54.58 -19.79 -15.87
CA ALA A 645 -53.61 -19.38 -16.89
C ALA A 645 -53.02 -20.63 -17.55
N PRO A 646 -52.47 -20.55 -18.77
CA PRO A 646 -51.88 -21.70 -19.46
C PRO A 646 -50.79 -22.38 -18.64
N VAL A 647 -50.68 -23.71 -18.78
CA VAL A 647 -49.49 -24.42 -18.29
C VAL A 647 -48.35 -24.07 -19.23
N ILE A 648 -47.27 -23.49 -18.70
CA ILE A 648 -46.01 -23.41 -19.42
C ILE A 648 -45.48 -24.84 -19.51
N SER A 649 -45.89 -25.56 -20.54
CA SER A 649 -45.09 -26.68 -21.02
C SER A 649 -43.82 -26.03 -21.55
N THR A 650 -42.70 -26.23 -20.87
CA THR A 650 -41.40 -26.15 -21.54
C THR A 650 -41.38 -27.27 -22.56
N TYR A 651 -42.13 -27.09 -23.66
CA TYR A 651 -42.05 -27.98 -24.79
C TYR A 651 -40.59 -27.99 -25.18
N PHE A 652 -40.08 -29.20 -25.15
CA PHE A 652 -38.73 -29.62 -25.37
C PHE A 652 -38.38 -29.38 -26.85
N ALA A 653 -38.47 -28.13 -27.32
CA ALA A 653 -37.90 -27.74 -28.60
C ALA A 653 -36.38 -27.74 -28.40
N ALA A 654 -35.81 -28.94 -28.35
CA ALA A 654 -34.43 -29.18 -28.03
C ALA A 654 -33.59 -28.66 -29.20
N ARG A 655 -33.23 -27.38 -29.13
CA ARG A 655 -32.07 -26.85 -29.85
C ARG A 655 -30.82 -27.52 -29.25
N ILE A 656 -30.53 -28.75 -29.62
CA ILE A 656 -29.28 -29.42 -29.26
C ILE A 656 -28.14 -28.88 -30.12
N ILE A 657 -26.92 -28.94 -29.61
CA ILE A 657 -25.73 -28.78 -30.45
C ILE A 657 -25.56 -30.07 -31.28
N SER A 658 -25.11 -29.95 -32.54
CA SER A 658 -24.88 -31.14 -33.37
C SER A 658 -23.76 -32.02 -32.80
N LYS A 659 -23.75 -33.31 -33.17
CA LYS A 659 -22.71 -34.26 -32.74
C LYS A 659 -21.31 -33.75 -33.13
N ASP A 660 -21.15 -33.21 -34.33
CA ASP A 660 -19.88 -32.66 -34.81
C ASP A 660 -19.45 -31.41 -34.04
N GLN A 661 -20.39 -30.50 -33.79
CA GLN A 661 -20.11 -29.31 -32.99
C GLN A 661 -19.71 -29.68 -31.55
N ARG A 662 -20.36 -30.69 -30.95
CA ARG A 662 -20.00 -31.21 -29.64
C ARG A 662 -18.58 -31.77 -29.62
N TRP A 663 -18.22 -32.63 -30.57
CA TRP A 663 -16.88 -33.21 -30.64
C TRP A 663 -15.79 -32.19 -31.00
N ALA A 664 -16.11 -31.16 -31.80
CA ALA A 664 -15.20 -30.04 -32.03
C ALA A 664 -14.89 -29.27 -30.73
N LEU A 665 -15.90 -29.04 -29.88
CA LEU A 665 -15.72 -28.43 -28.56
C LEU A 665 -14.89 -29.34 -27.63
N VAL A 666 -15.15 -30.65 -27.60
CA VAL A 666 -14.36 -31.63 -26.82
C VAL A 666 -12.89 -31.57 -27.24
N ARG A 667 -12.59 -31.66 -28.55
CA ARG A 667 -11.22 -31.58 -29.07
C ARG A 667 -10.54 -30.27 -28.69
N ARG A 668 -11.24 -29.13 -28.78
CA ARG A 668 -10.70 -27.84 -28.36
C ARG A 668 -10.34 -27.83 -26.87
N LEU A 669 -11.24 -28.29 -25.99
CA LEU A 669 -10.98 -28.33 -24.56
C LEU A 669 -9.86 -29.31 -24.18
N ALA A 670 -9.69 -30.39 -24.94
CA ALA A 670 -8.62 -31.36 -24.71
C ALA A 670 -7.23 -30.76 -24.99
N HIS A 671 -7.08 -29.86 -25.98
CA HIS A 671 -5.76 -29.41 -26.45
C HIS A 671 -5.43 -27.93 -26.18
N ASP A 672 -6.42 -27.05 -26.00
CA ASP A 672 -6.20 -25.61 -25.87
C ASP A 672 -5.67 -25.22 -24.47
N ALA A 673 -4.34 -25.12 -24.35
CA ALA A 673 -3.65 -24.74 -23.12
C ALA A 673 -3.82 -23.26 -22.73
N GLN A 674 -4.39 -22.41 -23.60
CA GLN A 674 -4.69 -21.00 -23.26
C GLN A 674 -5.94 -20.89 -22.37
N LEU A 675 -6.82 -21.89 -22.43
CA LEU A 675 -8.00 -21.96 -21.56
C LEU A 675 -7.62 -22.36 -20.13
N GLN A 676 -8.36 -21.83 -19.16
CA GLN A 676 -8.17 -22.19 -17.76
C GLN A 676 -8.49 -23.68 -17.54
N VAL A 677 -7.64 -24.38 -16.80
CA VAL A 677 -7.82 -25.82 -16.47
C VAL A 677 -9.21 -26.11 -15.91
N ALA A 678 -9.72 -25.25 -15.02
CA ALA A 678 -11.07 -25.39 -14.47
C ALA A 678 -12.18 -25.29 -15.54
N ASP A 679 -12.03 -24.44 -16.56
CA ASP A 679 -13.04 -24.32 -17.62
C ASP A 679 -12.98 -25.53 -18.57
N ARG A 680 -11.77 -26.02 -18.87
CA ARG A 680 -11.55 -27.22 -19.67
C ARG A 680 -12.15 -28.46 -19.01
N ALA A 681 -11.81 -28.69 -17.74
CA ALA A 681 -12.33 -29.83 -16.97
C ALA A 681 -13.86 -29.78 -16.84
N ALA A 682 -14.43 -28.61 -16.48
CA ALA A 682 -15.87 -28.46 -16.36
C ALA A 682 -16.61 -28.66 -17.70
N GLY A 683 -16.06 -28.14 -18.79
CA GLY A 683 -16.63 -28.32 -20.11
C GLY A 683 -16.60 -29.78 -20.56
N LEU A 684 -15.51 -30.51 -20.31
CA LEU A 684 -15.40 -31.94 -20.63
C LEU A 684 -16.34 -32.79 -19.77
N LEU A 685 -16.46 -32.51 -18.46
CA LEU A 685 -17.44 -33.18 -17.59
C LEU A 685 -18.89 -32.99 -18.07
N LEU A 686 -19.20 -31.83 -18.64
CA LEU A 686 -20.50 -31.54 -19.23
C LEU A 686 -20.70 -32.24 -20.59
N LEU A 687 -19.71 -32.18 -21.48
CA LEU A 687 -19.80 -32.67 -22.87
C LEU A 687 -19.66 -34.19 -23.00
N LEU A 688 -18.96 -34.84 -22.05
CA LEU A 688 -18.71 -36.29 -22.05
C LEU A 688 -19.60 -37.05 -21.06
N PHE A 689 -19.78 -36.52 -19.85
CA PHE A 689 -20.51 -37.21 -18.77
C PHE A 689 -21.87 -36.61 -18.46
N ALA A 690 -22.32 -35.69 -19.31
CA ALA A 690 -23.56 -34.93 -19.16
C ALA A 690 -23.73 -34.30 -17.77
N GLN A 691 -22.67 -33.97 -17.04
CA GLN A 691 -22.80 -33.50 -15.66
C GLN A 691 -23.35 -32.05 -15.61
N PRO A 692 -24.34 -31.75 -14.76
CA PRO A 692 -24.92 -30.42 -14.70
C PRO A 692 -23.94 -29.48 -13.99
N VAL A 693 -23.88 -28.23 -14.43
CA VAL A 693 -22.97 -27.21 -13.89
C VAL A 693 -23.06 -27.09 -12.36
N GLY A 694 -24.26 -27.23 -11.80
CA GLY A 694 -24.47 -27.22 -10.34
C GLY A 694 -23.83 -28.39 -9.60
N ARG A 695 -23.75 -29.58 -10.21
CA ARG A 695 -23.06 -30.73 -9.62
C ARG A 695 -21.55 -30.64 -9.84
N ILE A 696 -21.12 -30.24 -11.03
CA ILE A 696 -19.69 -30.00 -11.34
C ILE A 696 -19.10 -29.04 -10.31
N SER A 697 -19.77 -27.91 -10.03
CA SER A 697 -19.28 -26.95 -9.06
C SER A 697 -19.10 -27.53 -7.64
N ARG A 698 -19.86 -28.57 -7.28
CA ARG A 698 -19.85 -29.19 -5.95
C ARG A 698 -18.96 -30.43 -5.86
N LEU A 699 -18.17 -30.74 -6.90
CA LEU A 699 -17.20 -31.83 -6.81
C LEU A 699 -16.08 -31.46 -5.83
N THR A 700 -15.67 -32.42 -5.02
CA THR A 700 -14.61 -32.32 -4.00
C THR A 700 -13.54 -33.38 -4.28
N THR A 701 -12.37 -33.30 -3.63
CA THR A 701 -11.33 -34.33 -3.74
C THR A 701 -11.81 -35.71 -3.30
N GLU A 702 -12.82 -35.81 -2.43
CA GLU A 702 -13.39 -37.11 -2.00
C GLU A 702 -14.12 -37.84 -3.14
N HIS A 703 -14.51 -37.10 -4.18
CA HIS A 703 -15.07 -37.66 -5.39
C HIS A 703 -13.99 -38.20 -6.34
N VAL A 704 -12.71 -37.95 -6.07
CA VAL A 704 -11.58 -38.39 -6.90
C VAL A 704 -11.02 -39.68 -6.31
N VAL A 705 -10.88 -40.70 -7.16
CA VAL A 705 -10.18 -41.94 -6.85
C VAL A 705 -9.01 -42.03 -7.80
N ASP A 706 -7.83 -41.64 -7.34
CA ASP A 706 -6.59 -41.70 -8.12
C ASP A 706 -5.86 -43.00 -7.79
N ARG A 707 -5.62 -43.83 -8.81
CA ARG A 707 -4.89 -45.10 -8.71
C ARG A 707 -3.47 -44.99 -9.28
N GLY A 708 -3.04 -43.79 -9.66
CA GLY A 708 -1.75 -43.52 -10.29
C GLY A 708 -1.85 -43.61 -11.81
N ASP A 709 -2.07 -44.80 -12.35
CA ASP A 709 -2.20 -45.06 -13.79
C ASP A 709 -3.53 -44.56 -14.38
N THR A 710 -4.60 -44.68 -13.59
CA THR A 710 -5.97 -44.38 -13.95
C THR A 710 -6.60 -43.46 -12.91
N LEU A 711 -7.50 -42.59 -13.36
CA LEU A 711 -8.27 -41.70 -12.48
C LEU A 711 -9.75 -41.95 -12.68
N ALA A 712 -10.47 -42.19 -11.57
CA ALA A 712 -11.91 -42.35 -11.58
C ALA A 712 -12.61 -41.26 -10.76
N LEU A 713 -13.83 -40.90 -11.16
CA LEU A 713 -14.68 -39.93 -10.48
C LEU A 713 -15.98 -40.59 -9.97
N LYS A 714 -16.30 -40.34 -8.70
CA LYS A 714 -17.58 -40.71 -8.08
C LYS A 714 -18.69 -39.75 -8.53
N LEU A 715 -19.16 -39.89 -9.77
CA LEU A 715 -20.29 -39.11 -10.28
C LEU A 715 -21.64 -39.73 -9.89
N GLY A 716 -21.70 -41.05 -9.72
CA GLY A 716 -22.83 -41.79 -9.18
C GLY A 716 -22.43 -42.66 -7.99
N ARG A 717 -23.11 -43.79 -7.81
CA ARG A 717 -22.75 -44.79 -6.79
C ARG A 717 -21.50 -45.58 -7.17
N VAL A 718 -21.26 -45.76 -8.47
CA VAL A 718 -20.10 -46.45 -9.01
C VAL A 718 -19.14 -45.40 -9.60
N PRO A 719 -17.84 -45.38 -9.23
CA PRO A 719 -16.86 -44.50 -9.84
C PRO A 719 -16.72 -44.77 -11.33
N VAL A 720 -16.66 -43.72 -12.15
CA VAL A 720 -16.43 -43.81 -13.59
C VAL A 720 -15.00 -43.40 -13.93
N GLU A 721 -14.32 -44.19 -14.75
CA GLU A 721 -12.98 -43.88 -15.23
C GLU A 721 -13.00 -42.67 -16.18
N VAL A 722 -12.01 -41.81 -16.03
CA VAL A 722 -11.91 -40.54 -16.73
C VAL A 722 -10.82 -40.64 -17.79
N PRO A 723 -11.14 -40.34 -19.07
CA PRO A 723 -10.17 -40.46 -20.15
C PRO A 723 -9.15 -39.32 -20.15
N ALA A 724 -7.97 -39.58 -20.70
CA ALA A 724 -7.00 -38.54 -21.01
C ALA A 724 -7.55 -37.54 -22.06
N PRO A 725 -7.28 -36.22 -21.93
CA PRO A 725 -6.46 -35.55 -20.91
C PRO A 725 -7.28 -35.03 -19.71
N LEU A 726 -8.53 -35.47 -19.52
CA LEU A 726 -9.37 -34.97 -18.42
C LEU A 726 -8.85 -35.41 -17.06
N ASP A 727 -8.29 -36.61 -16.95
CA ASP A 727 -7.60 -37.11 -15.76
C ASP A 727 -6.51 -36.13 -15.27
N ASP A 728 -5.60 -35.72 -16.13
CA ASP A 728 -4.54 -34.76 -15.83
C ASP A 728 -5.07 -33.38 -15.47
N LEU A 729 -6.17 -32.95 -16.10
CA LEU A 729 -6.85 -31.72 -15.72
C LEU A 729 -7.43 -31.82 -14.30
N ILE A 730 -8.00 -32.98 -13.92
CA ILE A 730 -8.50 -33.22 -12.57
C ILE A 730 -7.35 -33.29 -11.56
N ARG A 731 -6.25 -34.01 -11.85
CA ARG A 731 -5.04 -34.02 -11.01
C ARG A 731 -4.51 -32.60 -10.79
N GLN A 732 -4.42 -31.81 -11.86
CA GLN A 732 -4.04 -30.40 -11.75
C GLN A 732 -5.02 -29.58 -10.91
N LEU A 733 -6.33 -29.85 -10.92
CA LEU A 733 -7.27 -29.16 -10.02
C LEU A 733 -7.06 -29.56 -8.55
N VAL A 734 -6.70 -30.81 -8.28
CA VAL A 734 -6.33 -31.29 -6.93
C VAL A 734 -5.04 -30.60 -6.45
N GLU A 735 -4.04 -30.46 -7.33
CA GLU A 735 -2.73 -29.88 -7.02
C GLU A 735 -2.71 -28.34 -6.98
N ARG A 736 -3.43 -27.66 -7.89
CA ARG A 736 -3.42 -26.19 -8.08
C ARG A 736 -4.14 -25.41 -6.97
N ARG A 737 -4.09 -25.90 -5.73
CA ARG A 737 -4.51 -25.22 -4.48
C ARG A 737 -3.95 -23.79 -4.29
N ASN A 738 -3.04 -23.33 -5.16
CA ASN A 738 -2.29 -22.07 -5.03
C ASN A 738 -2.84 -20.87 -5.84
N GLY A 739 -3.94 -21.01 -6.59
CA GLY A 739 -4.45 -19.94 -7.47
C GLY A 739 -5.58 -19.11 -6.87
N ARG A 740 -5.35 -17.83 -6.53
CA ARG A 740 -6.29 -16.74 -6.08
C ARG A 740 -7.32 -17.05 -4.96
N ALA A 741 -7.65 -18.31 -4.70
CA ALA A 741 -8.54 -18.86 -3.69
C ALA A 741 -7.75 -19.59 -2.58
N ALA A 742 -6.48 -19.22 -2.37
CA ALA A 742 -5.69 -19.67 -1.23
C ALA A 742 -6.23 -19.14 0.12
N THR A 743 -7.50 -18.75 0.22
CA THR A 743 -8.06 -17.94 1.32
C THR A 743 -8.80 -18.74 2.38
N VAL A 744 -8.59 -20.06 2.45
CA VAL A 744 -9.34 -20.97 3.33
C VAL A 744 -8.34 -21.88 4.09
N PRO A 745 -8.58 -22.16 5.38
CA PRO A 745 -7.80 -23.15 6.16
C PRO A 745 -7.92 -24.58 5.58
N LEU A 746 -7.08 -25.47 6.12
CA LEU A 746 -6.75 -26.82 5.62
C LEU A 746 -7.84 -27.90 5.85
N GLU A 747 -8.90 -27.58 6.58
CA GLU A 747 -9.92 -28.53 7.05
C GLU A 747 -11.32 -28.08 6.56
N GLU A 748 -12.13 -29.02 6.06
CA GLU A 748 -13.42 -28.90 5.31
C GLU A 748 -13.32 -28.85 3.75
N PRO A 749 -14.35 -29.35 3.01
CA PRO A 749 -14.14 -30.21 1.85
C PRO A 749 -13.43 -29.50 0.71
N ARG A 750 -12.45 -30.21 0.17
CA ARG A 750 -11.52 -29.70 -0.83
C ARG A 750 -12.23 -29.62 -2.19
N TRP A 751 -13.01 -28.57 -2.42
CA TRP A 751 -13.71 -28.34 -3.69
C TRP A 751 -12.72 -28.43 -4.87
N LEU A 752 -13.06 -29.16 -5.93
CA LEU A 752 -12.23 -29.19 -7.16
C LEU A 752 -12.38 -27.86 -7.94
N PHE A 753 -13.55 -27.23 -7.84
CA PHE A 753 -13.85 -25.97 -8.52
C PHE A 753 -14.07 -24.86 -7.49
N HIS A 754 -13.00 -24.12 -7.17
CA HIS A 754 -13.03 -23.09 -6.14
C HIS A 754 -13.78 -21.81 -6.56
N GLY A 755 -14.54 -21.24 -5.62
CA GLY A 755 -15.15 -19.94 -5.75
C GLY A 755 -14.20 -18.79 -5.42
N ILE A 756 -14.69 -17.56 -5.62
CA ILE A 756 -14.01 -16.33 -5.19
C ILE A 756 -14.21 -16.05 -3.69
N TYR A 757 -15.17 -16.74 -3.06
CA TYR A 757 -15.53 -16.58 -1.66
C TYR A 757 -14.94 -17.73 -0.83
N PRO A 758 -14.34 -17.44 0.34
CA PRO A 758 -13.75 -18.47 1.20
C PRO A 758 -14.78 -19.56 1.58
N GLY A 759 -14.33 -20.81 1.63
CA GLY A 759 -15.13 -21.98 2.01
C GLY A 759 -16.17 -22.41 0.97
N GLN A 760 -16.31 -21.71 -0.16
CA GLN A 760 -17.39 -21.96 -1.12
C GLN A 760 -16.88 -22.50 -2.47
N PRO A 761 -17.63 -23.40 -3.11
CA PRO A 761 -17.38 -23.78 -4.49
C PRO A 761 -17.64 -22.61 -5.44
N ILE A 762 -17.22 -22.75 -6.70
CA ILE A 762 -17.57 -21.81 -7.75
C ILE A 762 -19.10 -21.72 -7.86
N ASN A 763 -19.63 -20.51 -7.95
CA ASN A 763 -21.07 -20.35 -8.13
C ASN A 763 -21.48 -20.98 -9.49
N PRO A 764 -22.49 -21.88 -9.52
CA PRO A 764 -22.92 -22.56 -10.76
C PRO A 764 -23.25 -21.60 -11.91
N HIS A 765 -23.86 -20.46 -11.60
CA HIS A 765 -24.18 -19.43 -12.61
C HIS A 765 -22.90 -18.81 -13.19
N THR A 766 -21.87 -18.62 -12.37
CA THR A 766 -20.58 -18.08 -12.84
C THR A 766 -19.84 -19.10 -13.69
N LEU A 767 -19.82 -20.37 -13.29
CA LEU A 767 -19.26 -21.45 -14.12
C LEU A 767 -20.01 -21.55 -15.46
N GLY A 768 -21.34 -21.49 -15.43
CA GLY A 768 -22.16 -21.48 -16.65
C GLY A 768 -21.86 -20.30 -17.58
N ARG A 769 -21.66 -19.09 -17.05
CA ARG A 769 -21.24 -17.92 -17.85
C ARG A 769 -19.84 -18.09 -18.45
N ARG A 770 -18.88 -18.66 -17.70
CA ARG A 770 -17.53 -18.95 -18.20
C ARG A 770 -17.57 -19.95 -19.36
N LEU A 771 -18.36 -21.02 -19.23
CA LEU A 771 -18.59 -22.00 -20.29
C LEU A 771 -19.23 -21.35 -21.53
N LYS A 772 -20.25 -20.50 -21.36
CA LYS A 772 -20.84 -19.75 -22.49
C LYS A 772 -19.83 -18.85 -23.20
N ALA A 773 -18.95 -18.18 -22.44
CA ALA A 773 -17.94 -17.30 -23.00
C ALA A 773 -16.89 -18.03 -23.87
N ILE A 774 -16.69 -19.32 -23.65
CA ILE A 774 -15.83 -20.17 -24.50
C ILE A 774 -16.60 -20.91 -25.59
N GLY A 775 -17.89 -20.60 -25.79
CA GLY A 775 -18.74 -21.14 -26.85
C GLY A 775 -19.56 -22.37 -26.45
N ILE A 776 -19.64 -22.72 -25.17
CA ILE A 776 -20.37 -23.90 -24.69
C ILE A 776 -21.69 -23.47 -24.04
N PRO A 777 -22.84 -23.64 -24.72
CA PRO A 777 -24.16 -23.39 -24.13
C PRO A 777 -24.54 -24.54 -23.16
N PRO A 778 -24.53 -24.35 -21.83
CA PRO A 778 -24.48 -25.50 -20.92
C PRO A 778 -25.70 -26.42 -20.98
N GLN A 779 -26.89 -25.84 -21.18
CA GLN A 779 -28.14 -26.62 -21.28
C GLN A 779 -28.18 -27.43 -22.58
N LEU A 780 -27.87 -26.80 -23.71
CA LEU A 780 -27.90 -27.48 -25.03
C LEU A 780 -26.83 -28.57 -25.12
N ALA A 781 -25.63 -28.28 -24.60
CA ALA A 781 -24.55 -29.26 -24.50
C ALA A 781 -24.94 -30.45 -23.64
N ARG A 782 -25.55 -30.22 -22.47
CA ARG A 782 -26.05 -31.29 -21.60
C ARG A 782 -27.09 -32.15 -22.31
N HIS A 783 -28.05 -31.54 -22.99
CA HIS A 783 -29.12 -32.24 -23.68
C HIS A 783 -28.56 -33.15 -24.79
N ALA A 784 -27.63 -32.61 -25.60
CA ALA A 784 -26.94 -33.39 -26.63
C ALA A 784 -26.17 -34.59 -26.03
N SER A 785 -25.43 -34.39 -24.93
CA SER A 785 -24.72 -35.48 -24.25
C SER A 785 -25.67 -36.52 -23.65
N LEU A 786 -26.80 -36.11 -23.07
CA LEU A 786 -27.77 -37.05 -22.50
C LEU A 786 -28.45 -37.89 -23.58
N MET A 787 -28.78 -37.31 -24.73
CA MET A 787 -29.35 -38.07 -25.86
C MET A 787 -28.39 -39.15 -26.35
N ASP A 788 -27.11 -38.81 -26.55
CA ASP A 788 -26.07 -39.76 -26.98
C ASP A 788 -25.89 -40.88 -25.94
N ILE A 789 -25.73 -40.54 -24.66
CA ILE A 789 -25.57 -41.52 -23.57
C ILE A 789 -26.82 -42.41 -23.41
N ALA A 790 -28.03 -41.84 -23.51
CA ALA A 790 -29.29 -42.58 -23.37
C ALA A 790 -29.57 -43.52 -24.54
N SER A 791 -28.99 -43.26 -25.71
CA SER A 791 -29.06 -44.15 -26.87
C SER A 791 -28.17 -45.39 -26.72
N GLU A 792 -27.13 -45.32 -25.88
CA GLU A 792 -26.15 -46.40 -25.72
C GLU A 792 -26.30 -47.17 -24.39
N LEU A 793 -26.84 -46.53 -23.34
CA LEU A 793 -26.89 -47.09 -21.98
C LEU A 793 -28.31 -47.08 -21.37
N PRO A 794 -28.73 -48.17 -20.68
CA PRO A 794 -29.98 -48.18 -19.92
C PRO A 794 -30.02 -47.14 -18.77
N ALA A 795 -31.21 -46.62 -18.46
CA ALA A 795 -31.41 -45.60 -17.43
C ALA A 795 -30.86 -45.97 -16.04
N ILE A 796 -30.91 -47.26 -15.66
CA ILE A 796 -30.35 -47.74 -14.39
C ILE A 796 -28.82 -47.65 -14.34
N VAL A 797 -28.15 -47.89 -15.48
CA VAL A 797 -26.68 -47.79 -15.61
C VAL A 797 -26.27 -46.32 -15.56
N ILE A 798 -26.98 -45.45 -16.29
CA ILE A 798 -26.82 -43.99 -16.27
C ILE A 798 -26.97 -43.44 -14.84
N SER A 799 -27.99 -43.90 -14.12
CA SER A 799 -28.21 -43.53 -12.72
C SER A 799 -27.05 -43.96 -11.82
N ARG A 800 -26.58 -45.20 -11.93
CA ARG A 800 -25.48 -45.73 -11.10
C ARG A 800 -24.13 -45.07 -11.38
N LEU A 801 -23.79 -44.79 -12.64
CA LEU A 801 -22.49 -44.23 -13.04
C LEU A 801 -22.46 -42.70 -12.92
N LEU A 802 -23.52 -42.02 -13.36
CA LEU A 802 -23.54 -40.55 -13.51
C LEU A 802 -24.41 -39.84 -12.47
N GLY A 803 -25.13 -40.61 -11.65
CA GLY A 803 -25.89 -40.14 -10.50
C GLY A 803 -27.17 -39.40 -10.83
N PHE A 804 -27.77 -39.64 -12.00
CA PHE A 804 -29.07 -39.06 -12.38
C PHE A 804 -30.24 -39.86 -11.80
N HIS A 805 -31.38 -39.21 -11.56
CA HIS A 805 -32.60 -39.94 -11.16
C HIS A 805 -33.06 -40.84 -12.31
N GLN A 806 -33.51 -42.06 -12.00
CA GLN A 806 -33.87 -43.06 -13.01
C GLN A 806 -34.94 -42.53 -13.98
N SER A 807 -35.99 -41.88 -13.46
CA SER A 807 -37.03 -41.26 -14.30
C SER A 807 -36.52 -40.18 -15.26
N THR A 808 -35.39 -39.51 -14.94
CA THR A 808 -34.74 -38.60 -15.88
C THR A 808 -34.10 -39.40 -17.02
N GLY A 809 -33.42 -40.50 -16.70
CA GLY A 809 -32.90 -41.44 -17.70
C GLY A 809 -34.00 -41.99 -18.60
N ASP A 810 -35.10 -42.50 -18.01
CA ASP A 810 -36.23 -43.06 -18.76
C ASP A 810 -36.88 -42.05 -19.71
N ASN A 811 -37.01 -40.78 -19.28
CA ASN A 811 -37.51 -39.71 -20.16
C ASN A 811 -36.56 -39.49 -21.34
N TRP A 812 -35.25 -39.40 -21.11
CA TRP A 812 -34.28 -39.20 -22.18
C TRP A 812 -34.13 -40.43 -23.10
N THR A 813 -34.29 -41.65 -22.58
CA THR A 813 -34.34 -42.87 -23.39
C THR A 813 -35.55 -42.85 -24.32
N ARG A 814 -36.75 -42.54 -23.81
CA ARG A 814 -37.96 -42.37 -24.64
C ARG A 814 -37.78 -41.31 -25.72
N GLU A 815 -37.22 -40.15 -25.37
CA GLU A 815 -36.96 -39.07 -26.33
C GLU A 815 -35.89 -39.44 -27.37
N SER A 816 -34.84 -40.17 -26.98
CA SER A 816 -33.77 -40.60 -27.89
C SER A 816 -34.21 -41.66 -28.91
N GLN A 817 -35.24 -42.44 -28.57
CA GLN A 817 -35.82 -43.45 -29.45
C GLN A 817 -36.80 -42.86 -30.48
N GLY A 818 -37.18 -41.59 -30.31
CA GLY A 818 -38.10 -40.89 -31.21
C GLY A 818 -39.52 -41.47 -31.22
N PHE A 819 -40.45 -40.67 -31.72
CA PHE A 819 -41.90 -40.88 -31.86
C PHE A 819 -42.34 -42.10 -32.72
N SER A 820 -41.58 -43.20 -32.80
CA SER A 820 -41.90 -44.31 -33.71
C SER A 820 -42.77 -45.41 -33.10
N THR A 821 -42.80 -45.60 -31.78
CA THR A 821 -43.55 -46.72 -31.18
C THR A 821 -44.86 -46.30 -30.53
N ASP A 822 -44.88 -45.19 -29.78
CA ASP A 822 -46.11 -44.74 -29.10
C ASP A 822 -47.14 -44.15 -30.09
N TYR A 823 -46.69 -43.48 -31.17
CA TYR A 823 -47.58 -43.02 -32.24
C TYR A 823 -48.16 -44.19 -33.06
N ALA A 824 -47.38 -45.24 -33.30
CA ALA A 824 -47.83 -46.45 -33.99
C ALA A 824 -48.81 -47.28 -33.13
N ALA A 825 -48.62 -47.30 -31.81
CA ALA A 825 -49.49 -48.00 -30.85
C ALA A 825 -50.82 -47.26 -30.55
N ASP A 826 -50.87 -45.94 -30.77
CA ASP A 826 -52.10 -45.14 -30.71
C ASP A 826 -52.88 -45.17 -32.03
N LEU A 827 -52.19 -45.34 -33.17
CA LEU A 827 -52.81 -45.53 -34.49
C LEU A 827 -53.41 -46.92 -34.71
N THR A 828 -52.96 -47.94 -33.98
CA THR A 828 -53.55 -49.30 -34.01
C THR A 828 -54.71 -49.48 -33.03
N ARG A 829 -55.00 -48.49 -32.18
CA ARG A 829 -56.12 -48.48 -31.23
C ARG A 829 -57.25 -47.51 -31.60
N ARG A 830 -57.18 -46.90 -32.79
CA ARG A 830 -58.29 -46.20 -33.45
C ARG A 830 -58.66 -46.94 -34.71
#